data_AF-A0A2H0DEY6-F1
#
_entry.id   AF-A0A2H0DEY6-F1
#
_cell.length_a   1.000
_cell.length_b   1.000
_cell.length_c   1.000
_cell.angle_alpha   90.00
_cell.angle_beta   90.00
_cell.angle_gamma   90.00
#
_symmetry.space_group_name_H-M   'P 1'
#
loop_
_entity.id
_entity.type
_entity.pdbx_description
1 polymer ?
#
loop_
_entity_poly.entity_id
_entity_poly.type
_entity_poly.pdbx_seq_one_letter_code
_entity_poly.pdbx_strand_id
1 'polypeptide(L)'
;MNFELQAFLNQCQKSSADSYRAFMTLLEALQQTDTQRSARQFLSILKEQCQGDLTEKFHFQFIQQDILDHFDQTRTLELLQFPSTFLPEDWSFTFYEGLVRYPETEYKDKKLVELGCGIGWISLALAIRYLPEKMVGLDINPKAISCSKLNLYLNGLNDEGDLVLLDNQVSLLDILSYQESDLLNVFVDKPHYFDKIIGCIPQVLNPEPEVMETLIADSSTDEYLHSLSNYTAFQGYVEDQFGLGLIARAVEQSIALLKPNGKLILNLGGRPGRSVLERLMQRRGFAVRRIWQTQVEQAADTDIDALVEIEKHTDHRFEFYMSKNGGATIDARTAHALAGAGGQIFHSVDVYEAKMFIPDDTKVIYETIHQLDCDRLKSAVDLTYDRLEDAEERYKFLSTLTQWLQKIESLPYEETAGLVKFRLQVAEYFNYYHRVSVNENQVLISPGRSDLLNNLLVSYQPHLTLVAKPLKPLISRRELNSLELLEVPTRIELQLQLIKALQPQCLITQLDADQIQSRHLVEQLIQVCHDHQTLLVLDISQWMELSSHPETNGLYTYLSEKGLSENLMIIAELINNKVYRDYSLNIVLTNNQHIYRNLLDAAELTYSRTAVLTQIYYANLLEELLYFQRTRQVKKTNTNNFMPSSCTVMRLSPQAEQAFKSPALVGNHLQFNPQSIRLDFGENELVAPAILKEVLLESFLVRHFPADEASPEQVIADMLQQRFGFKKSTYAQMLFSEGVAPLFAALLKLCALEEQTLLMPTGCYGYFRAAAQFHNVKVEMIETDETFDFKLQPEQIEKAMKTHPKAWLFL
;
A
#
# COMPACT_ATOMS: atom_id res chain seq x y z
N MET A 1 -41.45 30.03 -30.43
CA MET A 1 -40.80 31.20 -29.81
C MET A 1 -40.05 31.92 -30.92
N ASN A 2 -40.38 33.17 -31.26
CA ASN A 2 -39.68 33.90 -32.33
C ASN A 2 -38.68 34.86 -31.68
N PHE A 3 -37.40 34.67 -31.98
CA PHE A 3 -36.34 35.58 -31.56
C PHE A 3 -36.22 36.73 -32.56
N GLU A 4 -36.21 37.97 -32.09
CA GLU A 4 -35.94 39.15 -32.91
C GLU A 4 -34.49 39.60 -32.70
N LEU A 5 -33.70 39.67 -33.79
CA LEU A 5 -32.27 39.96 -33.75
C LEU A 5 -31.94 41.25 -33.01
N GLN A 6 -32.63 42.35 -33.33
CA GLN A 6 -32.36 43.65 -32.71
C GLN A 6 -32.68 43.65 -31.21
N ALA A 7 -33.75 42.98 -30.80
CA ALA A 7 -34.12 42.87 -29.39
C ALA A 7 -33.10 42.03 -28.61
N PHE A 8 -32.62 40.93 -29.20
CA PHE A 8 -31.60 40.07 -28.63
C PHE A 8 -30.28 40.83 -28.44
N LEU A 9 -29.81 41.52 -29.49
CA LEU A 9 -28.57 42.31 -29.45
C LEU A 9 -28.66 43.47 -28.46
N ASN A 10 -29.80 44.18 -28.41
CA ASN A 10 -30.02 45.24 -27.42
C ASN A 10 -30.01 44.72 -25.98
N GLN A 11 -30.43 43.45 -25.75
CA GLN A 11 -30.33 42.81 -24.45
C GLN A 11 -28.87 42.48 -24.12
N CYS A 12 -28.11 41.94 -25.07
CA CYS A 12 -26.69 41.59 -24.89
C CYS A 12 -25.80 42.82 -24.61
N GLN A 13 -26.15 44.01 -25.13
CA GLN A 13 -25.40 45.26 -24.87
C GLN A 13 -25.47 45.76 -23.42
N LYS A 14 -26.44 45.30 -22.62
CA LYS A 14 -26.68 45.86 -21.28
C LYS A 14 -25.61 45.45 -20.27
N SER A 15 -25.24 44.17 -20.30
CA SER A 15 -24.23 43.58 -19.43
C SER A 15 -23.91 42.16 -19.88
N SER A 16 -22.76 41.62 -19.45
CA SER A 16 -22.42 40.20 -19.64
C SER A 16 -23.46 39.24 -19.05
N ALA A 17 -24.05 39.58 -17.89
CA ALA A 17 -25.10 38.78 -17.28
C ALA A 17 -26.38 38.76 -18.13
N ASP A 18 -26.74 39.89 -18.75
CA ASP A 18 -27.90 39.98 -19.65
C ASP A 18 -27.67 39.24 -20.97
N SER A 19 -26.45 39.30 -21.51
CA SER A 19 -26.02 38.49 -22.66
C SER A 19 -26.15 37.00 -22.36
N TYR A 20 -25.57 36.56 -21.24
CA TYR A 20 -25.66 35.17 -20.79
C TYR A 20 -27.11 34.71 -20.64
N ARG A 21 -27.97 35.50 -19.98
CA ARG A 21 -29.41 35.17 -19.86
C ARG A 21 -30.11 35.05 -21.22
N ALA A 22 -29.80 35.92 -22.18
CA ALA A 22 -30.36 35.85 -23.53
C ALA A 22 -29.97 34.53 -24.23
N PHE A 23 -28.70 34.12 -24.11
CA PHE A 23 -28.23 32.84 -24.63
C PHE A 23 -28.80 31.63 -23.88
N MET A 24 -29.09 31.74 -22.57
CA MET A 24 -29.78 30.68 -21.84
C MET A 24 -31.20 30.46 -22.35
N THR A 25 -31.95 31.54 -22.61
CA THR A 25 -33.27 31.43 -23.25
C THR A 25 -33.18 30.81 -24.65
N LEU A 26 -32.13 31.15 -25.41
CA LEU A 26 -31.89 30.52 -26.72
C LEU A 26 -31.54 29.03 -26.59
N LEU A 27 -30.72 28.66 -25.60
CA LEU A 27 -30.33 27.29 -25.33
C LEU A 27 -31.54 26.43 -24.92
N GLU A 28 -32.42 26.94 -24.05
CA GLU A 28 -33.68 26.27 -23.70
C GLU A 28 -34.53 26.02 -24.95
N ALA A 29 -34.63 27.00 -25.86
CA ALA A 29 -35.36 26.84 -27.11
C ALA A 29 -34.70 25.82 -28.07
N LEU A 30 -33.37 25.69 -28.06
CA LEU A 30 -32.62 24.68 -28.82
C LEU A 30 -32.81 23.25 -28.26
N GLN A 31 -33.04 23.12 -26.96
CA GLN A 31 -33.25 21.84 -26.30
C GLN A 31 -34.66 21.28 -26.50
N GLN A 32 -35.65 22.13 -26.77
CA GLN A 32 -37.03 21.72 -27.02
C GLN A 32 -37.27 21.38 -28.50
N THR A 33 -37.77 20.18 -28.77
CA THR A 33 -38.01 19.67 -30.14
C THR A 33 -38.86 20.61 -31.00
N ASP A 34 -39.88 21.23 -30.40
CA ASP A 34 -40.83 22.10 -31.12
C ASP A 34 -40.24 23.46 -31.53
N THR A 35 -39.18 23.92 -30.85
CA THR A 35 -38.57 25.23 -31.09
C THR A 35 -37.14 25.17 -31.59
N GLN A 36 -36.52 23.99 -31.60
CA GLN A 36 -35.12 23.78 -31.98
C GLN A 36 -34.81 24.34 -33.36
N ARG A 37 -35.66 24.06 -34.36
CA ARG A 37 -35.45 24.49 -35.74
C ARG A 37 -35.39 26.02 -35.86
N SER A 38 -36.38 26.71 -35.29
CA SER A 38 -36.43 28.17 -35.34
C SER A 38 -35.31 28.82 -34.51
N ALA A 39 -34.93 28.21 -33.39
CA ALA A 39 -33.82 28.67 -32.55
C ALA A 39 -32.46 28.51 -33.26
N ARG A 40 -32.23 27.39 -33.96
CA ARG A 40 -31.01 27.15 -34.74
C ARG A 40 -30.89 28.09 -35.93
N GLN A 41 -31.99 28.36 -36.65
CA GLN A 41 -32.04 29.36 -37.71
C GLN A 41 -31.70 30.76 -37.20
N PHE A 42 -32.23 31.14 -36.03
CA PHE A 42 -31.88 32.39 -35.38
C PHE A 42 -30.39 32.46 -35.03
N LEU A 43 -29.81 31.36 -34.52
CA LEU A 43 -28.38 31.29 -34.20
C LEU A 43 -27.49 31.48 -35.45
N SER A 44 -27.88 30.94 -36.62
CA SER A 44 -27.18 31.22 -37.90
C SER A 44 -27.21 32.71 -38.23
N ILE A 45 -28.39 33.33 -38.15
CA ILE A 45 -28.56 34.77 -38.44
C ILE A 45 -27.72 35.60 -37.47
N LEU A 46 -27.72 35.26 -36.19
CA LEU A 46 -26.94 35.95 -35.17
C LEU A 46 -25.44 35.89 -35.49
N LYS A 47 -24.92 34.72 -35.84
CA LYS A 47 -23.51 34.51 -36.22
C LYS A 47 -23.14 35.30 -37.48
N GLU A 48 -23.96 35.26 -38.54
CA GLU A 48 -23.69 36.00 -39.78
C GLU A 48 -23.62 37.52 -39.55
N GLN A 49 -24.44 38.05 -38.63
CA GLN A 49 -24.52 39.47 -38.33
C GLN A 49 -23.48 39.93 -37.28
N CYS A 50 -22.90 39.01 -36.52
CA CYS A 50 -21.95 39.28 -35.44
C CYS A 50 -20.55 38.71 -35.75
N GLN A 51 -19.92 39.23 -36.79
CA GLN A 51 -18.53 38.86 -37.16
C GLN A 51 -17.50 39.79 -36.51
N GLY A 52 -16.34 39.23 -36.15
CA GLY A 52 -15.22 39.94 -35.51
C GLY A 52 -15.30 39.94 -33.99
N ASP A 53 -14.31 40.56 -33.34
CA ASP A 53 -14.31 40.72 -31.88
C ASP A 53 -15.34 41.78 -31.47
N LEU A 54 -16.46 41.29 -30.94
CA LEU A 54 -17.56 42.11 -30.44
C LEU A 54 -17.71 41.98 -28.92
N THR A 55 -16.70 41.43 -28.25
CA THR A 55 -16.72 41.08 -26.83
C THR A 55 -16.96 42.32 -25.96
N GLU A 56 -16.35 43.46 -26.29
CA GLU A 56 -16.56 44.72 -25.57
C GLU A 56 -17.99 45.28 -25.70
N LYS A 57 -18.66 45.01 -26.83
CA LYS A 57 -19.96 45.60 -27.16
C LYS A 57 -21.14 44.73 -26.78
N PHE A 58 -21.03 43.42 -27.00
CA PHE A 58 -22.12 42.46 -26.81
C PHE A 58 -21.81 41.37 -25.79
N HIS A 59 -20.60 41.35 -25.22
CA HIS A 59 -20.17 40.36 -24.22
C HIS A 59 -20.26 38.91 -24.70
N PHE A 60 -20.03 38.68 -25.99
CA PHE A 60 -19.79 37.38 -26.61
C PHE A 60 -19.06 37.58 -27.94
N GLN A 61 -18.46 36.51 -28.47
CA GLN A 61 -17.92 36.48 -29.82
C GLN A 61 -18.08 35.10 -30.46
N PHE A 62 -18.05 35.07 -31.80
CA PHE A 62 -17.93 33.84 -32.57
C PHE A 62 -16.51 33.70 -33.09
N ILE A 63 -15.91 32.55 -32.85
CA ILE A 63 -14.57 32.18 -33.31
C ILE A 63 -14.65 30.95 -34.19
N GLN A 64 -13.64 30.79 -35.05
CA GLN A 64 -13.48 29.63 -35.90
C GLN A 64 -12.24 28.86 -35.47
N GLN A 65 -12.36 27.54 -35.39
CA GLN A 65 -11.27 26.67 -34.99
C GLN A 65 -11.12 25.51 -35.96
N ASP A 66 -10.00 25.46 -36.67
CA ASP A 66 -9.71 24.35 -37.58
C ASP A 66 -9.32 23.10 -36.79
N ILE A 67 -9.89 21.97 -37.20
CA ILE A 67 -9.65 20.63 -36.66
C ILE A 67 -9.45 19.65 -37.81
N LEU A 68 -9.02 18.43 -37.48
CA LEU A 68 -8.97 17.32 -38.43
C LEU A 68 -10.18 16.41 -38.23
N ASP A 69 -10.86 16.08 -39.33
CA ASP A 69 -11.97 15.12 -39.34
C ASP A 69 -11.48 13.66 -39.41
N HIS A 70 -12.41 12.73 -39.56
CA HIS A 70 -12.14 11.29 -39.63
C HIS A 70 -11.22 10.89 -40.80
N PHE A 71 -11.20 11.68 -41.89
CA PHE A 71 -10.39 11.43 -43.09
C PHE A 71 -9.12 12.29 -43.11
N ASP A 72 -8.72 12.87 -41.97
CA ASP A 72 -7.62 13.83 -41.84
C ASP A 72 -7.78 15.07 -42.74
N GLN A 73 -9.03 15.44 -43.08
CA GLN A 73 -9.32 16.68 -43.79
C GLN A 73 -9.57 17.81 -42.79
N THR A 74 -9.16 19.03 -43.16
CA THR A 74 -9.42 20.21 -42.34
C THR A 74 -10.91 20.52 -42.34
N ARG A 75 -11.49 20.58 -41.15
CA ARG A 75 -12.86 21.03 -40.89
C ARG A 75 -12.83 22.17 -39.90
N THR A 76 -13.58 23.23 -40.16
CA THR A 76 -13.67 24.38 -39.27
C THR A 76 -14.85 24.20 -38.31
N LEU A 77 -14.57 24.24 -37.01
CA LEU A 77 -15.58 24.37 -35.96
C LEU A 77 -16.01 25.82 -35.84
N GLU A 78 -17.30 26.00 -35.60
CA GLU A 78 -17.87 27.31 -35.26
C GLU A 78 -18.15 27.33 -33.77
N LEU A 79 -17.58 28.29 -33.06
CA LEU A 79 -17.63 28.32 -31.60
C LEU A 79 -18.10 29.69 -31.15
N LEU A 80 -19.10 29.72 -30.29
CA LEU A 80 -19.45 30.83 -29.43
C LEU A 80 -18.51 30.85 -28.22
N GLN A 81 -18.23 32.04 -27.71
CA GLN A 81 -17.45 32.25 -26.49
C GLN A 81 -18.00 33.43 -25.68
N PHE A 82 -17.98 33.30 -24.35
CA PHE A 82 -18.22 34.40 -23.41
C PHE A 82 -16.91 34.97 -22.84
N PRO A 83 -16.87 36.24 -22.40
CA PRO A 83 -15.68 36.85 -21.79
C PRO A 83 -15.10 36.05 -20.61
N SER A 84 -15.95 35.36 -19.86
CA SER A 84 -15.59 34.56 -18.68
C SER A 84 -15.21 33.10 -19.03
N THR A 85 -14.83 32.80 -20.26
CA THR A 85 -14.44 31.46 -20.73
C THR A 85 -13.15 31.56 -21.56
N PHE A 86 -12.26 30.57 -21.45
CA PHE A 86 -10.95 30.59 -22.10
C PHE A 86 -11.03 30.38 -23.62
N LEU A 87 -10.16 31.08 -24.35
CA LEU A 87 -9.94 30.86 -25.78
C LEU A 87 -9.25 29.52 -26.03
N PRO A 88 -9.41 28.93 -27.23
CA PRO A 88 -8.49 27.91 -27.72
C PRO A 88 -7.07 28.49 -27.86
N GLU A 89 -6.29 28.45 -26.77
CA GLU A 89 -4.91 28.97 -26.69
C GLU A 89 -3.88 27.83 -26.77
N ASP A 90 -2.60 28.18 -26.81
CA ASP A 90 -1.45 27.27 -26.95
C ASP A 90 -1.52 26.04 -26.03
N TRP A 91 -2.06 26.18 -24.81
CA TRP A 91 -2.26 25.08 -23.86
C TRP A 91 -3.26 24.04 -24.37
N SER A 92 -4.43 24.49 -24.82
CA SER A 92 -5.50 23.62 -25.31
C SER A 92 -5.13 22.97 -26.64
N PHE A 93 -4.37 23.67 -27.49
CA PHE A 93 -3.79 23.10 -28.71
C PHE A 93 -2.73 22.04 -28.41
N THR A 94 -1.84 22.30 -27.46
CA THR A 94 -0.84 21.31 -27.00
C THR A 94 -1.55 20.05 -26.51
N PHE A 95 -2.65 20.20 -25.78
CA PHE A 95 -3.44 19.07 -25.32
C PHE A 95 -4.09 18.30 -26.48
N TYR A 96 -4.78 19.00 -27.39
CA TYR A 96 -5.38 18.39 -28.58
C TYR A 96 -4.34 17.67 -29.44
N GLU A 97 -3.17 18.28 -29.65
CA GLU A 97 -2.05 17.66 -30.37
C GLU A 97 -1.62 16.35 -29.70
N GLY A 98 -1.49 16.32 -28.37
CA GLY A 98 -1.19 15.10 -27.63
C GLY A 98 -2.28 14.03 -27.77
N LEU A 99 -3.56 14.43 -27.76
CA LEU A 99 -4.69 13.53 -27.90
C LEU A 99 -4.79 12.91 -29.31
N VAL A 100 -4.50 13.67 -30.36
CA VAL A 100 -4.59 13.15 -31.74
C VAL A 100 -3.44 12.23 -32.16
N ARG A 101 -2.43 12.04 -31.29
CA ARG A 101 -1.34 11.06 -31.51
C ARG A 101 -1.76 9.62 -31.28
N TYR A 102 -2.92 9.41 -30.65
CA TYR A 102 -3.47 8.08 -30.47
C TYR A 102 -4.17 7.58 -31.74
N PRO A 103 -4.06 6.28 -32.05
CA PRO A 103 -4.81 5.69 -33.15
C PRO A 103 -6.32 5.70 -32.86
N GLU A 104 -7.15 5.64 -33.92
CA GLU A 104 -8.62 5.63 -33.82
C GLU A 104 -9.15 4.57 -32.85
N THR A 105 -8.51 3.40 -32.78
CA THR A 105 -8.89 2.27 -31.90
C THR A 105 -8.91 2.61 -30.41
N GLU A 106 -8.27 3.71 -30.02
CA GLU A 106 -8.24 4.21 -28.65
C GLU A 106 -9.51 4.99 -28.27
N TYR A 107 -10.29 5.45 -29.24
CA TYR A 107 -11.44 6.33 -29.04
C TYR A 107 -12.75 5.73 -29.56
N LYS A 108 -12.69 5.03 -30.70
CA LYS A 108 -13.87 4.45 -31.34
C LYS A 108 -14.60 3.49 -30.39
N ASP A 109 -15.92 3.65 -30.29
CA ASP A 109 -16.78 2.83 -29.43
C ASP A 109 -16.35 2.84 -27.95
N LYS A 110 -15.67 3.90 -27.49
CA LYS A 110 -15.23 4.08 -26.10
C LYS A 110 -16.08 5.10 -25.36
N LYS A 111 -16.10 4.98 -24.02
CA LYS A 111 -16.70 5.96 -23.12
C LYS A 111 -15.64 6.89 -22.55
N LEU A 112 -15.83 8.19 -22.76
CA LEU A 112 -14.89 9.22 -22.34
C LEU A 112 -15.54 10.23 -21.41
N VAL A 113 -14.70 10.86 -20.60
CA VAL A 113 -15.02 12.09 -19.88
C VAL A 113 -13.88 13.08 -20.06
N GLU A 114 -14.23 14.35 -20.27
CA GLU A 114 -13.30 15.47 -20.31
C GLU A 114 -13.49 16.34 -19.05
N LEU A 115 -12.41 16.57 -18.32
CA LEU A 115 -12.35 17.47 -17.15
C LEU A 115 -11.85 18.86 -17.59
N GLY A 116 -12.60 19.90 -17.24
CA GLY A 116 -12.32 21.26 -17.67
C GLY A 116 -12.60 21.44 -19.16
N CYS A 117 -13.80 21.06 -19.61
CA CYS A 117 -14.12 21.08 -21.03
C CYS A 117 -14.21 22.50 -21.63
N GLY A 118 -14.29 23.54 -20.81
CA GLY A 118 -14.34 24.93 -21.27
C GLY A 118 -15.51 25.16 -22.22
N ILE A 119 -15.23 25.62 -23.43
CA ILE A 119 -16.23 25.85 -24.48
C ILE A 119 -16.56 24.59 -25.34
N GLY A 120 -16.01 23.43 -24.97
CA GLY A 120 -16.36 22.11 -25.54
C GLY A 120 -15.69 21.78 -26.88
N TRP A 121 -14.71 22.58 -27.32
CA TRP A 121 -14.14 22.42 -28.66
C TRP A 121 -13.32 21.13 -28.82
N ILE A 122 -12.59 20.68 -27.78
CA ILE A 122 -11.83 19.42 -27.80
C ILE A 122 -12.79 18.22 -27.85
N SER A 123 -13.82 18.22 -26.99
CA SER A 123 -14.93 17.26 -27.05
C SER A 123 -15.53 17.14 -28.46
N LEU A 124 -15.84 18.27 -29.10
CA LEU A 124 -16.35 18.30 -30.48
C LEU A 124 -15.33 17.73 -31.47
N ALA A 125 -14.06 18.14 -31.39
CA ALA A 125 -13.01 17.70 -32.28
C ALA A 125 -12.76 16.19 -32.21
N LEU A 126 -12.70 15.63 -30.99
CA LEU A 126 -12.54 14.19 -30.78
C LEU A 126 -13.77 13.40 -31.24
N ALA A 127 -14.98 13.92 -31.00
CA ALA A 127 -16.20 13.25 -31.45
C ALA A 127 -16.29 13.17 -32.98
N ILE A 128 -15.97 14.27 -33.68
CA ILE A 128 -15.95 14.31 -35.15
C ILE A 128 -14.89 13.38 -35.72
N ARG A 129 -13.68 13.36 -35.13
CA ARG A 129 -12.56 12.61 -35.68
C ARG A 129 -12.66 11.11 -35.41
N TYR A 130 -13.06 10.73 -34.19
CA TYR A 130 -12.87 9.36 -33.71
C TYR A 130 -14.14 8.61 -33.33
N LEU A 131 -15.31 9.26 -33.34
CA LEU A 131 -16.61 8.61 -33.16
C LEU A 131 -16.68 7.71 -31.89
N PRO A 132 -16.45 8.26 -30.68
CA PRO A 132 -16.62 7.50 -29.44
C PRO A 132 -18.09 7.11 -29.21
N GLU A 133 -18.33 6.10 -28.36
CA GLU A 133 -19.70 5.68 -28.01
C GLU A 133 -20.43 6.81 -27.27
N LYS A 134 -19.75 7.39 -26.27
CA LYS A 134 -20.22 8.51 -25.45
C LYS A 134 -19.05 9.32 -24.94
N MET A 135 -19.23 10.63 -24.89
CA MET A 135 -18.27 11.52 -24.24
C MET A 135 -19.02 12.59 -23.42
N VAL A 136 -18.57 12.77 -22.17
CA VAL A 136 -19.15 13.76 -21.23
C VAL A 136 -18.13 14.84 -20.95
N GLY A 137 -18.42 16.09 -21.29
CA GLY A 137 -17.61 17.24 -20.89
C GLY A 137 -18.08 17.80 -19.55
N LEU A 138 -17.14 17.96 -18.62
CA LEU A 138 -17.37 18.47 -17.27
C LEU A 138 -16.58 19.75 -17.04
N ASP A 139 -17.23 20.70 -16.38
CA ASP A 139 -16.65 21.98 -15.98
C ASP A 139 -17.38 22.48 -14.74
N ILE A 140 -16.65 23.17 -13.85
CA ILE A 140 -17.24 23.79 -12.65
C ILE A 140 -17.91 25.12 -13.01
N ASN A 141 -17.50 25.77 -14.10
CA ASN A 141 -18.06 27.04 -14.53
C ASN A 141 -19.37 26.80 -15.31
N PRO A 142 -20.54 27.21 -14.77
CA PRO A 142 -21.82 27.02 -15.46
C PRO A 142 -21.88 27.72 -16.83
N LYS A 143 -21.18 28.85 -17.00
CA LYS A 143 -21.12 29.56 -18.29
C LYS A 143 -20.37 28.75 -19.35
N ALA A 144 -19.31 28.03 -18.97
CA ALA A 144 -18.56 27.15 -19.85
C ALA A 144 -19.43 25.98 -20.34
N ILE A 145 -20.22 25.37 -19.45
CA ILE A 145 -21.17 24.31 -19.81
C ILE A 145 -22.26 24.80 -20.77
N SER A 146 -22.87 25.95 -20.49
CA SER A 146 -23.88 26.55 -21.36
C SER A 146 -23.30 26.89 -22.74
N CYS A 147 -22.08 27.41 -22.77
CA CYS A 147 -21.34 27.69 -24.00
C CYS A 147 -21.05 26.40 -24.80
N SER A 148 -20.55 25.35 -24.14
CA SER A 148 -20.32 24.03 -24.72
C SER A 148 -21.59 23.43 -25.35
N LYS A 149 -22.74 23.58 -24.69
CA LYS A 149 -24.04 23.12 -25.23
C LYS A 149 -24.46 23.94 -26.45
N LEU A 150 -24.29 25.26 -26.43
CA LEU A 150 -24.55 26.10 -27.61
C LEU A 150 -23.66 25.72 -28.78
N ASN A 151 -22.37 25.48 -28.54
CA ASN A 151 -21.40 25.01 -29.54
C ASN A 151 -21.74 23.62 -30.07
N LEU A 152 -22.29 22.74 -29.25
CA LEU A 152 -22.81 21.45 -29.68
C LEU A 152 -23.94 21.59 -30.69
N TYR A 153 -24.91 22.47 -30.44
CA TYR A 153 -26.00 22.74 -31.39
C TYR A 153 -25.50 23.45 -32.65
N LEU A 154 -24.53 24.35 -32.53
CA LEU A 154 -23.96 25.08 -33.65
C LEU A 154 -23.27 24.14 -34.65
N ASN A 155 -22.58 23.10 -34.16
CA ASN A 155 -21.86 22.14 -35.00
C ASN A 155 -22.64 20.83 -35.27
N GLY A 156 -23.65 20.51 -34.46
CA GLY A 156 -24.47 19.30 -34.57
C GLY A 156 -25.73 19.45 -35.41
N LEU A 157 -26.14 20.68 -35.72
CA LEU A 157 -27.28 21.00 -36.59
C LEU A 157 -26.82 21.91 -37.75
N ASN A 158 -27.36 21.65 -38.95
CA ASN A 158 -27.18 22.55 -40.09
C ASN A 158 -27.98 23.86 -39.91
N ASP A 159 -27.86 24.78 -40.85
CA ASP A 159 -28.55 26.08 -40.78
C ASP A 159 -30.08 25.96 -40.91
N GLU A 160 -30.57 24.89 -41.53
CA GLU A 160 -31.98 24.55 -41.58
C GLU A 160 -32.51 23.93 -40.28
N GLY A 161 -31.64 23.58 -39.33
CA GLY A 161 -31.98 22.93 -38.06
C GLY A 161 -32.10 21.41 -38.11
N ASP A 162 -31.65 20.77 -39.19
CA ASP A 162 -31.60 19.32 -39.34
C ASP A 162 -30.27 18.75 -38.77
N LEU A 163 -30.28 17.50 -38.32
CA LEU A 163 -29.12 16.82 -37.73
C LEU A 163 -27.97 16.67 -38.72
N VAL A 164 -26.76 17.05 -38.31
CA VAL A 164 -25.53 16.73 -39.02
C VAL A 164 -25.10 15.33 -38.63
N LEU A 165 -25.20 14.40 -39.57
CA LEU A 165 -24.76 13.01 -39.37
C LEU A 165 -23.26 12.89 -39.63
N LEU A 166 -22.58 12.17 -38.73
CA LEU A 166 -21.20 11.74 -38.88
C LEU A 166 -21.12 10.44 -39.70
N ASP A 167 -19.92 9.94 -39.97
CA ASP A 167 -19.69 8.82 -40.90
C ASP A 167 -20.41 7.52 -40.51
N ASN A 168 -20.63 7.30 -39.21
CA ASN A 168 -21.35 6.13 -38.68
C ASN A 168 -22.88 6.36 -38.53
N GLN A 169 -23.43 7.41 -39.16
CA GLN A 169 -24.85 7.77 -39.11
C GLN A 169 -25.36 8.19 -37.71
N VAL A 170 -24.47 8.52 -36.76
CA VAL A 170 -24.88 9.19 -35.51
C VAL A 170 -24.57 10.69 -35.56
N SER A 171 -25.29 11.46 -34.77
CA SER A 171 -25.05 12.90 -34.63
C SER A 171 -24.14 13.22 -33.44
N LEU A 172 -23.58 14.43 -33.41
CA LEU A 172 -22.84 14.91 -32.24
C LEU A 172 -23.72 14.95 -30.97
N LEU A 173 -25.02 15.21 -31.12
CA LEU A 173 -25.99 15.21 -30.03
C LEU A 173 -26.22 13.80 -29.45
N ASP A 174 -25.94 12.74 -30.22
CA ASP A 174 -25.98 11.36 -29.72
C ASP A 174 -24.72 11.00 -28.95
N ILE A 175 -23.56 11.60 -29.27
CA ILE A 175 -22.27 11.26 -28.67
C ILE A 175 -22.00 12.10 -27.42
N LEU A 176 -22.23 13.41 -27.50
CA LEU A 176 -21.76 14.40 -26.53
C LEU A 176 -22.82 14.82 -25.53
N SER A 177 -22.39 15.02 -24.30
CA SER A 177 -23.20 15.69 -23.27
C SER A 177 -22.30 16.54 -22.37
N TYR A 178 -22.85 17.64 -21.85
CA TYR A 178 -22.11 18.56 -20.99
C TYR A 178 -22.85 18.78 -19.67
N GLN A 179 -22.14 18.71 -18.55
CA GLN A 179 -22.71 18.81 -17.21
C GLN A 179 -21.80 19.63 -16.30
N GLU A 180 -22.41 20.46 -15.47
CA GLU A 180 -21.69 21.14 -14.41
C GLU A 180 -21.27 20.13 -13.35
N SER A 181 -19.98 20.11 -13.02
CA SER A 181 -19.46 19.25 -11.97
C SER A 181 -18.12 19.74 -11.46
N ASP A 182 -17.91 19.62 -10.15
CA ASP A 182 -16.57 19.68 -9.60
C ASP A 182 -15.84 18.34 -9.85
N LEU A 183 -14.93 18.36 -10.83
CA LEU A 183 -14.21 17.17 -11.32
C LEU A 183 -15.17 16.01 -11.65
N LEU A 184 -15.01 14.86 -10.99
CA LEU A 184 -15.76 13.62 -11.26
C LEU A 184 -16.91 13.39 -10.28
N ASN A 185 -17.25 14.39 -9.44
CA ASN A 185 -18.25 14.25 -8.37
C ASN A 185 -19.63 13.81 -8.85
N VAL A 186 -20.02 14.17 -10.08
CA VAL A 186 -21.30 13.76 -10.70
C VAL A 186 -21.46 12.23 -10.86
N PHE A 187 -20.37 11.48 -10.70
CA PHE A 187 -20.32 10.02 -10.85
C PHE A 187 -20.08 9.25 -9.56
N VAL A 188 -19.85 9.89 -8.41
CA VAL A 188 -19.45 9.23 -7.14
C VAL A 188 -20.44 8.14 -6.69
N ASP A 189 -21.73 8.29 -6.99
CA ASP A 189 -22.79 7.31 -6.63
C ASP A 189 -23.33 6.50 -7.81
N LYS A 190 -22.69 6.57 -8.99
CA LYS A 190 -23.21 5.96 -10.21
C LYS A 190 -22.26 4.88 -10.73
N PRO A 191 -22.75 3.72 -11.18
CA PRO A 191 -21.92 2.68 -11.79
C PRO A 191 -21.52 3.07 -13.22
N HIS A 192 -20.68 4.10 -13.37
CA HIS A 192 -20.09 4.49 -14.65
C HIS A 192 -18.62 4.12 -14.67
N TYR A 193 -18.21 3.43 -15.74
CA TYR A 193 -16.82 3.11 -16.01
C TYR A 193 -16.38 3.69 -17.35
N PHE A 194 -15.28 4.43 -17.34
CA PHE A 194 -14.73 5.11 -18.51
C PHE A 194 -13.50 4.39 -19.06
N ASP A 195 -13.36 4.38 -20.37
CA ASP A 195 -12.17 3.91 -21.06
C ASP A 195 -11.07 4.98 -21.04
N LYS A 196 -11.45 6.26 -21.08
CA LYS A 196 -10.53 7.38 -20.89
C LYS A 196 -11.15 8.48 -20.05
N ILE A 197 -10.32 9.05 -19.18
CA ILE A 197 -10.55 10.32 -18.51
C ILE A 197 -9.49 11.25 -19.07
N ILE A 198 -9.90 12.32 -19.73
CA ILE A 198 -8.99 13.33 -20.27
C ILE A 198 -9.21 14.64 -19.53
N GLY A 199 -8.20 15.46 -19.34
CA GLY A 199 -8.41 16.75 -18.68
C GLY A 199 -7.31 17.77 -18.92
N CYS A 200 -7.73 19.02 -19.09
CA CYS A 200 -6.88 20.19 -19.01
C CYS A 200 -7.45 21.06 -17.89
N ILE A 201 -7.00 20.81 -16.66
CA ILE A 201 -7.51 21.48 -15.47
C ILE A 201 -6.41 22.37 -14.85
N PRO A 202 -6.79 23.43 -14.10
CA PRO A 202 -5.87 24.45 -13.64
C PRO A 202 -4.82 23.94 -12.64
N GLN A 203 -3.67 24.62 -12.62
CA GLN A 203 -2.62 24.48 -11.61
C GLN A 203 -2.40 25.85 -10.96
N VAL A 204 -3.02 26.04 -9.80
CA VAL A 204 -3.02 27.34 -9.11
C VAL A 204 -2.47 27.18 -7.70
N LEU A 205 -1.60 28.11 -7.32
CA LEU A 205 -1.00 28.20 -5.99
C LEU A 205 -1.93 29.10 -5.16
N ASN A 206 -2.50 28.64 -4.04
CA ASN A 206 -3.12 29.58 -3.09
C ASN A 206 -3.24 29.02 -1.66
N PRO A 207 -2.96 29.80 -0.59
CA PRO A 207 -2.89 29.32 0.78
C PRO A 207 -4.14 29.55 1.67
N GLU A 208 -5.28 30.08 1.18
CA GLU A 208 -6.40 30.45 2.06
C GLU A 208 -7.72 29.66 1.82
N PRO A 209 -8.08 28.71 2.71
CA PRO A 209 -9.27 27.85 2.60
C PRO A 209 -10.62 28.54 2.90
N GLU A 210 -10.62 29.62 3.68
CA GLU A 210 -11.84 30.23 4.26
C GLU A 210 -12.77 30.88 3.24
N VAL A 211 -12.28 31.13 2.02
CA VAL A 211 -13.03 31.82 0.96
C VAL A 211 -13.96 30.85 0.21
N MET A 212 -13.68 29.54 0.18
CA MET A 212 -14.36 28.58 -0.71
C MET A 212 -15.79 28.18 -0.29
N GLU A 213 -16.13 28.20 1.01
CA GLU A 213 -17.40 27.62 1.51
C GLU A 213 -18.66 28.48 1.26
N THR A 214 -18.54 29.68 0.68
CA THR A 214 -19.67 30.63 0.54
C THR A 214 -20.10 30.95 -0.91
N LEU A 215 -19.62 30.20 -1.91
CA LEU A 215 -19.23 30.82 -3.19
C LEU A 215 -19.95 30.44 -4.49
N ILE A 216 -21.21 29.99 -4.47
CA ILE A 216 -21.96 29.77 -5.73
C ILE A 216 -23.31 30.48 -5.69
N ALA A 217 -23.35 31.68 -6.28
CA ALA A 217 -24.58 32.38 -6.65
C ALA A 217 -24.52 32.78 -8.13
N ASP A 218 -25.66 32.65 -8.83
CA ASP A 218 -25.86 32.98 -10.25
C ASP A 218 -25.58 34.46 -10.61
N SER A 219 -25.30 35.31 -9.62
CA SER A 219 -25.05 36.75 -9.74
C SER A 219 -23.56 37.15 -9.63
N SER A 220 -22.63 36.21 -9.79
CA SER A 220 -21.19 36.44 -9.65
C SER A 220 -20.58 37.26 -10.81
N THR A 221 -19.53 38.04 -10.52
CA THR A 221 -18.85 38.89 -11.52
C THR A 221 -18.04 38.06 -12.52
N ASP A 222 -17.81 38.56 -13.73
CA ASP A 222 -17.08 37.82 -14.79
C ASP A 222 -15.64 37.49 -14.41
N GLU A 223 -14.97 38.42 -13.72
CA GLU A 223 -13.61 38.25 -13.20
C GLU A 223 -13.55 37.13 -12.14
N TYR A 224 -14.60 37.02 -11.31
CA TYR A 224 -14.73 35.95 -10.33
C TYR A 224 -15.01 34.58 -10.98
N LEU A 225 -15.87 34.50 -12.00
CA LEU A 225 -16.14 33.26 -12.73
C LEU A 225 -14.92 32.79 -13.55
N HIS A 226 -14.14 33.74 -14.07
CA HIS A 226 -12.82 33.48 -14.64
C HIS A 226 -11.85 32.95 -13.56
N SER A 227 -11.90 33.49 -12.33
CA SER A 227 -11.12 32.98 -11.20
C SER A 227 -11.58 31.61 -10.67
N LEU A 228 -12.86 31.25 -10.82
CA LEU A 228 -13.36 29.90 -10.53
C LEU A 228 -12.81 28.86 -11.50
N SER A 229 -12.39 29.28 -12.70
CA SER A 229 -11.61 28.41 -13.58
C SER A 229 -10.12 28.40 -13.22
N ASN A 230 -9.74 29.01 -12.10
CA ASN A 230 -8.43 28.97 -11.43
C ASN A 230 -8.56 28.45 -9.97
N TYR A 231 -9.59 27.65 -9.68
CA TYR A 231 -9.88 27.19 -8.33
C TYR A 231 -8.82 26.21 -7.76
N THR A 232 -8.54 26.33 -6.46
CA THR A 232 -7.59 25.51 -5.71
C THR A 232 -8.31 24.57 -4.76
N ALA A 233 -8.03 23.27 -4.81
CA ALA A 233 -8.44 22.33 -3.77
C ALA A 233 -7.27 22.17 -2.79
N PHE A 234 -7.38 22.70 -1.57
CA PHE A 234 -6.41 22.44 -0.49
C PHE A 234 -6.76 21.11 0.17
N GLN A 235 -5.84 20.15 0.16
CA GLN A 235 -6.02 18.82 0.72
C GLN A 235 -5.06 18.50 1.88
N GLY A 236 -4.15 19.43 2.20
CA GLY A 236 -3.11 19.26 3.21
C GLY A 236 -1.90 18.46 2.72
N TYR A 237 -1.75 18.27 1.41
CA TYR A 237 -0.66 17.47 0.82
C TYR A 237 0.58 18.33 0.51
N VAL A 238 1.74 17.67 0.39
CA VAL A 238 2.96 18.31 -0.14
C VAL A 238 2.71 18.88 -1.55
N GLU A 239 1.86 18.22 -2.33
CA GLU A 239 1.43 18.63 -3.66
C GLU A 239 0.67 19.97 -3.69
N ASP A 240 0.00 20.36 -2.60
CA ASP A 240 -0.68 21.66 -2.50
C ASP A 240 0.31 22.83 -2.52
N GLN A 241 1.52 22.62 -2.00
CA GLN A 241 2.61 23.60 -2.04
C GLN A 241 3.05 23.91 -3.47
N PHE A 242 2.78 23.01 -4.42
CA PHE A 242 3.12 23.17 -5.84
C PHE A 242 1.91 23.49 -6.73
N GLY A 243 0.73 23.75 -6.13
CA GLY A 243 -0.50 24.04 -6.87
C GLY A 243 -1.07 22.82 -7.60
N LEU A 244 -0.75 21.61 -7.12
CA LEU A 244 -1.14 20.33 -7.73
C LEU A 244 -2.29 19.62 -6.99
N GLY A 245 -2.86 20.22 -5.94
CA GLY A 245 -3.96 19.63 -5.16
C GLY A 245 -5.17 19.22 -6.00
N LEU A 246 -5.58 20.06 -6.95
CA LEU A 246 -6.69 19.73 -7.86
C LEU A 246 -6.36 18.53 -8.76
N ILE A 247 -5.12 18.45 -9.24
CA ILE A 247 -4.62 17.33 -10.05
C ILE A 247 -4.60 16.04 -9.22
N ALA A 248 -4.08 16.10 -7.99
CA ALA A 248 -4.06 14.99 -7.06
C ALA A 248 -5.46 14.41 -6.83
N ARG A 249 -6.44 15.28 -6.53
CA ARG A 249 -7.85 14.89 -6.37
C ARG A 249 -8.43 14.25 -7.64
N ALA A 250 -8.16 14.83 -8.81
CA ALA A 250 -8.64 14.28 -10.08
C ALA A 250 -8.06 12.89 -10.35
N VAL A 251 -6.76 12.69 -10.06
CA VAL A 251 -6.10 11.38 -10.19
C VAL A 251 -6.72 10.36 -9.22
N GLU A 252 -6.96 10.73 -7.96
CA GLU A 252 -7.60 9.84 -6.98
C GLU A 252 -9.03 9.44 -7.38
N GLN A 253 -9.87 10.42 -7.73
CA GLN A 253 -11.24 10.18 -8.19
C GLN A 253 -11.29 9.31 -9.46
N SER A 254 -10.26 9.40 -10.32
CA SER A 254 -10.18 8.60 -11.53
C SER A 254 -10.05 7.09 -11.27
N ILE A 255 -9.48 6.69 -10.12
CA ILE A 255 -9.19 5.28 -9.80
C ILE A 255 -10.47 4.46 -9.76
N ALA A 256 -11.51 4.97 -9.08
CA ALA A 256 -12.80 4.29 -8.98
C ALA A 256 -13.50 4.17 -10.35
N LEU A 257 -13.40 5.22 -11.18
CA LEU A 257 -14.19 5.40 -12.39
C LEU A 257 -13.53 4.87 -13.68
N LEU A 258 -12.22 4.67 -13.69
CA LEU A 258 -11.53 4.08 -14.84
C LEU A 258 -11.78 2.57 -14.92
N LYS A 259 -11.97 2.05 -16.14
CA LYS A 259 -11.86 0.60 -16.37
C LYS A 259 -10.44 0.12 -16.04
N PRO A 260 -10.20 -1.18 -15.79
CA PRO A 260 -8.86 -1.69 -15.50
C PRO A 260 -7.80 -1.28 -16.53
N ASN A 261 -8.14 -1.33 -17.83
CA ASN A 261 -7.25 -0.91 -18.92
C ASN A 261 -7.47 0.56 -19.36
N GLY A 262 -8.20 1.33 -18.56
CA GLY A 262 -8.52 2.72 -18.85
C GLY A 262 -7.29 3.63 -18.74
N LYS A 263 -7.37 4.81 -19.35
CA LYS A 263 -6.28 5.80 -19.34
C LYS A 263 -6.73 7.13 -18.78
N LEU A 264 -5.92 7.70 -17.91
CA LEU A 264 -5.99 9.10 -17.52
C LEU A 264 -5.02 9.88 -18.40
N ILE A 265 -5.48 10.92 -19.09
CA ILE A 265 -4.64 11.77 -19.94
C ILE A 265 -4.79 13.21 -19.48
N LEU A 266 -3.73 13.80 -18.94
CA LEU A 266 -3.77 15.15 -18.38
C LEU A 266 -2.79 16.06 -19.10
N ASN A 267 -3.24 17.28 -19.37
CA ASN A 267 -2.39 18.39 -19.78
C ASN A 267 -1.92 19.15 -18.54
N LEU A 268 -0.60 19.19 -18.30
CA LEU A 268 -0.02 19.77 -17.09
C LEU A 268 1.05 20.79 -17.46
N GLY A 269 1.08 21.92 -16.76
CA GLY A 269 2.21 22.85 -16.80
C GLY A 269 3.42 22.24 -16.10
N GLY A 270 4.56 22.28 -16.77
CA GLY A 270 5.84 21.69 -16.37
C GLY A 270 6.62 22.47 -15.32
N ARG A 271 6.10 23.60 -14.81
CA ARG A 271 6.77 24.44 -13.80
C ARG A 271 7.29 23.65 -12.60
N PRO A 272 6.52 22.74 -11.96
CA PRO A 272 6.99 21.92 -10.84
C PRO A 272 8.10 20.91 -11.19
N GLY A 273 8.43 20.77 -12.46
CA GLY A 273 9.41 19.82 -12.95
C GLY A 273 8.86 18.40 -13.15
N ARG A 274 9.51 17.69 -14.06
CA ARG A 274 9.04 16.37 -14.54
C ARG A 274 8.90 15.35 -13.41
N SER A 275 9.87 15.29 -12.49
CA SER A 275 9.86 14.29 -11.42
C SER A 275 8.69 14.46 -10.46
N VAL A 276 8.26 15.70 -10.20
CA VAL A 276 7.11 15.99 -9.32
C VAL A 276 5.82 15.57 -9.99
N LEU A 277 5.63 15.93 -11.27
CA LEU A 277 4.43 15.58 -12.02
C LEU A 277 4.28 14.06 -12.19
N GLU A 278 5.34 13.36 -12.54
CA GLU A 278 5.31 11.89 -12.65
C GLU A 278 5.08 11.24 -11.27
N ARG A 279 5.76 11.70 -10.22
CA ARG A 279 5.62 11.16 -8.86
C ARG A 279 4.21 11.30 -8.32
N LEU A 280 3.51 12.40 -8.59
CA LEU A 280 2.12 12.65 -8.17
C LEU A 280 1.18 11.51 -8.61
N MET A 281 1.33 11.04 -9.85
CA MET A 281 0.52 9.95 -10.39
C MET A 281 1.08 8.57 -9.98
N GLN A 282 2.42 8.40 -9.97
CA GLN A 282 3.07 7.14 -9.61
C GLN A 282 2.77 6.71 -8.18
N ARG A 283 2.82 7.64 -7.21
CA ARG A 283 2.51 7.33 -5.80
C ARG A 283 1.07 6.87 -5.61
N ARG A 284 0.18 7.20 -6.54
CA ARG A 284 -1.25 6.81 -6.56
C ARG A 284 -1.51 5.53 -7.35
N GLY A 285 -0.45 4.85 -7.78
CA GLY A 285 -0.50 3.54 -8.41
C GLY A 285 -0.54 3.56 -9.95
N PHE A 286 -0.22 4.68 -10.58
CA PHE A 286 -0.18 4.79 -12.03
C PHE A 286 1.23 4.61 -12.61
N ALA A 287 1.34 3.84 -13.69
CA ALA A 287 2.45 3.94 -14.63
C ALA A 287 2.24 5.16 -15.54
N VAL A 288 3.23 6.03 -15.60
CA VAL A 288 3.15 7.34 -16.27
C VAL A 288 4.10 7.38 -17.47
N ARG A 289 3.64 7.96 -18.58
CA ARG A 289 4.50 8.33 -19.71
C ARG A 289 4.09 9.69 -20.27
N ARG A 290 5.09 10.47 -20.69
CA ARG A 290 4.84 11.71 -21.43
C ARG A 290 4.55 11.40 -22.90
N ILE A 291 3.42 11.89 -23.38
CA ILE A 291 2.95 11.72 -24.77
C ILE A 291 3.43 12.86 -25.65
N TRP A 292 3.35 14.08 -25.12
CA TRP A 292 3.69 15.29 -25.86
C TRP A 292 4.20 16.39 -24.94
N GLN A 293 4.97 17.32 -25.51
CA GLN A 293 5.49 18.47 -24.80
C GLN A 293 5.65 19.64 -25.79
N THR A 294 5.22 20.83 -25.37
CA THR A 294 5.55 22.11 -26.02
C THR A 294 6.10 23.08 -24.99
N GLN A 295 6.67 24.20 -25.42
CA GLN A 295 7.07 25.30 -24.56
C GLN A 295 6.27 26.54 -24.94
N VAL A 296 5.58 27.13 -23.95
CA VAL A 296 4.72 28.30 -24.13
C VAL A 296 5.27 29.47 -23.34
N GLU A 297 4.99 30.68 -23.82
CA GLU A 297 5.41 31.91 -23.15
C GLU A 297 4.63 32.06 -21.85
N GLN A 298 5.32 32.45 -20.76
CA GLN A 298 4.64 32.78 -19.53
C GLN A 298 3.83 34.06 -19.73
N ALA A 299 2.52 33.99 -19.45
CA ALA A 299 1.67 35.16 -19.53
C ALA A 299 2.15 36.24 -18.54
N ALA A 300 2.15 37.50 -18.97
CA ALA A 300 2.74 38.62 -18.24
C ALA A 300 2.00 38.98 -16.94
N ASP A 301 0.77 38.50 -16.79
CA ASP A 301 -0.11 38.64 -15.63
C ASP A 301 0.04 37.50 -14.60
N THR A 302 0.81 36.44 -14.93
CA THR A 302 1.03 35.33 -14.01
C THR A 302 2.20 35.63 -13.08
N ASP A 303 1.89 35.87 -11.80
CA ASP A 303 2.89 36.04 -10.76
C ASP A 303 3.64 34.72 -10.46
N ILE A 304 4.97 34.79 -10.38
CA ILE A 304 5.85 33.67 -10.02
C ILE A 304 6.57 33.88 -8.68
N ASP A 305 6.26 34.95 -7.93
CA ASP A 305 6.88 35.27 -6.65
C ASP A 305 6.69 34.15 -5.62
N ALA A 306 5.53 33.51 -5.60
CA ALA A 306 5.26 32.36 -4.74
C ALA A 306 6.24 31.19 -5.02
N LEU A 307 6.58 30.94 -6.28
CA LEU A 307 7.54 29.92 -6.68
C LEU A 307 8.95 30.27 -6.23
N VAL A 308 9.33 31.55 -6.34
CA VAL A 308 10.61 32.08 -5.86
C VAL A 308 10.76 31.91 -4.35
N GLU A 309 9.70 32.18 -3.58
CA GLU A 309 9.72 31.99 -2.13
C GLU A 309 9.86 30.52 -1.73
N ILE A 310 9.22 29.59 -2.46
CA ILE A 310 9.39 28.16 -2.22
C ILE A 310 10.85 27.72 -2.48
N GLU A 311 11.49 28.17 -3.55
CA GLU A 311 12.91 27.84 -3.83
C GLU A 311 13.89 28.43 -2.81
N LYS A 312 13.50 29.47 -2.06
CA LYS A 312 14.36 30.03 -0.99
C LYS A 312 14.36 29.17 0.27
N HIS A 313 13.24 28.49 0.55
CA HIS A 313 13.00 27.77 1.79
C HIS A 313 13.04 26.25 1.65
N THR A 314 13.14 25.74 0.42
CA THR A 314 13.16 24.31 0.11
C THR A 314 14.30 23.97 -0.86
N ASP A 315 14.68 22.69 -0.92
CA ASP A 315 15.64 22.17 -1.92
C ASP A 315 14.97 21.93 -3.31
N HIS A 316 13.70 22.30 -3.48
CA HIS A 316 12.99 22.14 -4.74
C HIS A 316 13.46 23.17 -5.78
N ARG A 317 13.48 22.77 -7.06
CA ARG A 317 13.87 23.61 -8.19
C ARG A 317 12.79 23.56 -9.26
N PHE A 318 12.15 24.68 -9.54
CA PHE A 318 11.19 24.79 -10.63
C PHE A 318 11.90 24.86 -11.98
N GLU A 319 11.16 24.58 -13.05
CA GLU A 319 11.69 24.48 -14.41
C GLU A 319 11.09 25.55 -15.34
N PHE A 320 11.92 26.52 -15.73
CA PHE A 320 11.62 27.53 -16.75
C PHE A 320 12.65 27.50 -17.88
N TYR A 321 12.34 28.14 -19.00
CA TYR A 321 13.17 28.21 -20.20
C TYR A 321 13.31 29.65 -20.68
N MET A 322 14.44 29.96 -21.31
CA MET A 322 14.71 31.30 -21.87
C MET A 322 14.25 31.46 -23.33
N SER A 323 13.76 30.39 -23.97
CA SER A 323 13.25 30.43 -25.35
C SER A 323 12.26 29.27 -25.60
N LYS A 324 11.43 29.39 -26.64
CA LYS A 324 10.44 28.36 -27.07
C LYS A 324 11.04 27.01 -27.48
N ASN A 325 12.34 26.95 -27.73
CA ASN A 325 13.06 25.74 -28.13
C ASN A 325 14.28 25.50 -27.23
N GLY A 326 14.24 26.03 -26.00
CA GLY A 326 15.36 25.96 -25.06
C GLY A 326 15.50 24.56 -24.49
N GLY A 327 16.71 23.98 -24.55
CA GLY A 327 16.96 22.66 -23.96
C GLY A 327 17.37 22.69 -22.48
N ALA A 328 17.80 23.84 -21.96
CA ALA A 328 18.29 24.00 -20.60
C ALA A 328 17.26 24.73 -19.73
N THR A 329 17.01 24.20 -18.53
CA THR A 329 16.10 24.81 -17.55
C THR A 329 16.83 25.81 -16.66
N ILE A 330 16.15 26.90 -16.32
CA ILE A 330 16.51 27.85 -15.26
C ILE A 330 15.51 27.72 -14.10
N ASP A 331 15.95 28.08 -12.89
CA ASP A 331 15.11 28.06 -11.69
C ASP A 331 14.17 29.29 -11.63
N ALA A 332 13.16 29.26 -10.74
CA ALA A 332 12.19 30.34 -10.60
C ALA A 332 12.86 31.68 -10.26
N ARG A 333 13.89 31.65 -9.39
CA ARG A 333 14.67 32.85 -9.04
C ARG A 333 15.33 33.52 -10.25
N THR A 334 15.95 32.73 -11.11
CA THR A 334 16.60 33.21 -12.33
C THR A 334 15.56 33.68 -13.34
N ALA A 335 14.44 32.96 -13.47
CA ALA A 335 13.32 33.35 -14.33
C ALA A 335 12.73 34.69 -13.90
N HIS A 336 12.50 34.90 -12.59
CA HIS A 336 12.01 36.16 -12.04
C HIS A 336 12.98 37.32 -12.30
N ALA A 337 14.28 37.10 -12.08
CA ALA A 337 15.30 38.12 -12.37
C ALA A 337 15.36 38.47 -13.87
N LEU A 338 15.19 37.49 -14.76
CA LEU A 338 15.16 37.68 -16.21
C LEU A 338 13.91 38.45 -16.66
N ALA A 339 12.74 38.07 -16.15
CA ALA A 339 11.47 38.76 -16.41
C ALA A 339 11.51 40.22 -15.93
N GLY A 340 12.04 40.47 -14.73
CA GLY A 340 12.25 41.82 -14.19
C GLY A 340 13.23 42.67 -15.00
N ALA A 341 14.13 42.05 -15.77
CA ALA A 341 15.03 42.71 -16.71
C ALA A 341 14.41 42.91 -18.12
N GLY A 342 13.14 42.56 -18.32
CA GLY A 342 12.43 42.64 -19.60
C GLY A 342 12.68 41.46 -20.54
N GLY A 343 13.26 40.35 -20.05
CA GLY A 343 13.42 39.11 -20.80
C GLY A 343 12.15 38.27 -20.80
N GLN A 344 11.94 37.49 -21.87
CA GLN A 344 10.84 36.54 -21.95
C GLN A 344 11.20 35.22 -21.27
N ILE A 345 10.25 34.65 -20.56
CA ILE A 345 10.37 33.34 -19.92
C ILE A 345 9.30 32.40 -20.47
N PHE A 346 9.64 31.12 -20.54
CA PHE A 346 8.79 30.05 -21.07
C PHE A 346 8.71 28.92 -20.05
N HIS A 347 7.63 28.15 -20.08
CA HIS A 347 7.50 26.90 -19.33
C HIS A 347 6.99 25.81 -20.27
N SER A 348 7.21 24.54 -19.91
CA SER A 348 6.66 23.46 -20.70
C SER A 348 5.19 23.21 -20.40
N VAL A 349 4.45 22.78 -21.41
CA VAL A 349 3.12 22.19 -21.26
C VAL A 349 3.26 20.75 -21.72
N ASP A 350 3.01 19.81 -20.80
CA ASP A 350 3.28 18.40 -20.97
C ASP A 350 1.97 17.61 -20.93
N VAL A 351 1.74 16.79 -21.95
CA VAL A 351 0.62 15.85 -21.99
C VAL A 351 1.08 14.50 -21.46
N TYR A 352 0.55 14.08 -20.32
CA TYR A 352 0.86 12.82 -19.68
C TYR A 352 -0.25 11.80 -19.87
N GLU A 353 0.14 10.55 -20.12
CA GLU A 353 -0.72 9.37 -19.98
C GLU A 353 -0.36 8.66 -18.67
N ALA A 354 -1.39 8.33 -17.90
CA ALA A 354 -1.32 7.52 -16.71
C ALA A 354 -2.24 6.30 -16.86
N LYS A 355 -1.71 5.11 -16.56
CA LYS A 355 -2.43 3.83 -16.52
C LYS A 355 -2.23 3.18 -15.16
N MET A 356 -3.29 2.67 -14.55
CA MET A 356 -3.13 1.89 -13.31
C MET A 356 -2.18 0.72 -13.57
N PHE A 357 -1.16 0.59 -12.74
CA PHE A 357 -0.16 -0.47 -12.88
C PHE A 357 -0.78 -1.84 -12.57
N ILE A 358 -1.47 -1.96 -11.43
CA ILE A 358 -2.24 -3.15 -11.02
C ILE A 358 -3.65 -2.69 -10.65
N PRO A 359 -4.58 -2.63 -11.62
CA PRO A 359 -5.84 -1.92 -11.45
C PRO A 359 -6.73 -2.45 -10.33
N ASP A 360 -6.91 -3.77 -10.23
CA ASP A 360 -7.82 -4.36 -9.26
C ASP A 360 -7.34 -4.12 -7.82
N ASP A 361 -6.04 -4.36 -7.56
CA ASP A 361 -5.47 -4.12 -6.22
C ASP A 361 -5.38 -2.61 -5.89
N THR A 362 -5.10 -1.74 -6.87
CA THR A 362 -5.11 -0.28 -6.66
C THR A 362 -6.50 0.20 -6.25
N LYS A 363 -7.55 -0.29 -6.92
CA LYS A 363 -8.94 0.05 -6.57
C LYS A 363 -9.29 -0.42 -5.16
N VAL A 364 -8.98 -1.67 -4.81
CA VAL A 364 -9.24 -2.21 -3.46
C VAL A 364 -8.55 -1.37 -2.37
N ILE A 365 -7.29 -0.97 -2.60
CA ILE A 365 -6.54 -0.14 -1.65
C ILE A 365 -7.26 1.21 -1.44
N TYR A 366 -7.61 1.91 -2.52
CA TYR A 366 -8.28 3.20 -2.44
C TYR A 366 -9.70 3.12 -1.91
N GLU A 367 -10.46 2.07 -2.25
CA GLU A 367 -11.79 1.81 -1.68
C GLU A 367 -11.73 1.73 -0.15
N THR A 368 -10.75 1.01 0.42
CA THR A 368 -10.58 0.94 1.87
C THR A 368 -10.17 2.28 2.48
N ILE A 369 -9.25 3.01 1.84
CA ILE A 369 -8.81 4.32 2.33
C ILE A 369 -9.99 5.31 2.36
N HIS A 370 -10.84 5.31 1.32
CA HIS A 370 -12.03 6.14 1.26
C HIS A 370 -13.08 5.72 2.31
N GLN A 371 -13.27 4.43 2.56
CA GLN A 371 -14.21 3.94 3.58
C GLN A 371 -13.79 4.27 5.02
N LEU A 372 -12.49 4.29 5.29
CA LEU A 372 -11.95 4.70 6.60
C LEU A 372 -12.03 6.21 6.82
N ASP A 373 -12.24 6.99 5.74
CA ASP A 373 -12.32 8.45 5.72
C ASP A 373 -11.27 9.15 6.59
N CYS A 374 -10.01 8.76 6.40
CA CYS A 374 -8.89 9.22 7.21
C CYS A 374 -7.87 9.97 6.35
N ASP A 375 -7.75 11.28 6.54
CA ASP A 375 -6.84 12.14 5.76
C ASP A 375 -5.36 11.79 5.93
N ARG A 376 -5.02 11.23 7.10
CA ARG A 376 -3.69 10.66 7.37
C ARG A 376 -3.35 9.56 6.38
N LEU A 377 -4.27 8.63 6.14
CA LEU A 377 -4.08 7.54 5.18
C LEU A 377 -3.96 8.07 3.76
N LYS A 378 -4.82 9.00 3.36
CA LYS A 378 -4.80 9.60 2.01
C LYS A 378 -3.43 10.27 1.74
N SER A 379 -2.88 10.96 2.75
CA SER A 379 -1.55 11.60 2.68
C SER A 379 -0.39 10.62 2.66
N ALA A 380 -0.53 9.48 3.34
CA ALA A 380 0.51 8.48 3.51
C ALA A 380 0.71 7.57 2.29
N VAL A 381 -0.26 7.47 1.38
CA VAL A 381 -0.18 6.56 0.22
C VAL A 381 1.06 6.88 -0.62
N ASP A 382 1.99 5.92 -0.67
CA ASP A 382 3.10 5.92 -1.61
C ASP A 382 3.27 4.53 -2.24
N LEU A 383 2.61 4.34 -3.38
CA LEU A 383 2.69 3.13 -4.19
C LEU A 383 3.84 3.15 -5.20
N THR A 384 4.80 4.09 -5.09
CA THR A 384 6.00 4.05 -5.93
C THR A 384 6.83 2.79 -5.65
N TYR A 385 7.66 2.41 -6.62
CA TYR A 385 8.50 1.23 -6.56
C TYR A 385 9.82 1.44 -7.31
N ASP A 386 10.86 0.75 -6.85
CA ASP A 386 12.18 0.78 -7.50
C ASP A 386 12.33 -0.36 -8.53
N ARG A 387 11.66 -1.49 -8.26
CA ARG A 387 11.64 -2.69 -9.11
C ARG A 387 10.21 -3.15 -9.32
N LEU A 388 9.90 -3.55 -10.54
CA LEU A 388 8.55 -3.96 -10.93
C LEU A 388 8.09 -5.25 -10.22
N GLU A 389 9.00 -6.23 -10.07
CA GLU A 389 8.74 -7.49 -9.37
C GLU A 389 8.33 -7.26 -7.90
N ASP A 390 9.04 -6.37 -7.21
CA ASP A 390 8.78 -6.04 -5.80
C ASP A 390 7.46 -5.25 -5.64
N ALA A 391 7.03 -4.54 -6.69
CA ALA A 391 5.81 -3.76 -6.71
C ALA A 391 4.57 -4.66 -6.72
N GLU A 392 4.54 -5.70 -7.57
CA GLU A 392 3.41 -6.63 -7.65
C GLU A 392 3.12 -7.29 -6.31
N GLU A 393 4.16 -7.81 -5.67
CA GLU A 393 4.09 -8.42 -4.33
C GLU A 393 3.58 -7.44 -3.27
N ARG A 394 4.09 -6.21 -3.26
CA ARG A 394 3.67 -5.17 -2.31
C ARG A 394 2.19 -4.79 -2.48
N TYR A 395 1.76 -4.53 -3.72
CA TYR A 395 0.37 -4.14 -4.00
C TYR A 395 -0.59 -5.25 -3.57
N LYS A 396 -0.23 -6.50 -3.86
CA LYS A 396 -1.09 -7.62 -3.54
C LYS A 396 -1.22 -7.85 -2.04
N PHE A 397 -0.11 -7.67 -1.31
CA PHE A 397 -0.16 -7.68 0.14
C PHE A 397 -0.98 -6.52 0.70
N LEU A 398 -0.80 -5.29 0.20
CA LEU A 398 -1.59 -4.13 0.65
C LEU A 398 -3.10 -4.35 0.45
N SER A 399 -3.50 -4.84 -0.72
CA SER A 399 -4.88 -5.22 -1.02
C SER A 399 -5.42 -6.31 -0.08
N THR A 400 -4.59 -7.30 0.27
CA THR A 400 -4.95 -8.33 1.25
C THR A 400 -5.07 -7.77 2.66
N LEU A 401 -4.14 -6.89 3.04
CA LEU A 401 -4.11 -6.25 4.36
C LEU A 401 -5.33 -5.36 4.56
N THR A 402 -5.71 -4.55 3.56
CA THR A 402 -6.88 -3.67 3.65
C THR A 402 -8.16 -4.49 3.83
N GLN A 403 -8.33 -5.56 3.05
CA GLN A 403 -9.46 -6.49 3.20
C GLN A 403 -9.47 -7.21 4.55
N TRP A 404 -8.29 -7.58 5.07
CA TRP A 404 -8.17 -8.21 6.39
C TRP A 404 -8.57 -7.23 7.50
N LEU A 405 -8.05 -6.01 7.49
CA LEU A 405 -8.37 -4.96 8.47
C LEU A 405 -9.87 -4.59 8.49
N GLN A 406 -10.53 -4.63 7.34
CA GLN A 406 -11.99 -4.45 7.24
C GLN A 406 -12.79 -5.58 7.88
N LYS A 407 -12.29 -6.83 7.80
CA LYS A 407 -13.01 -8.02 8.26
C LYS A 407 -12.78 -8.35 9.74
N ILE A 408 -11.62 -7.98 10.29
CA ILE A 408 -11.33 -8.29 11.70
C ILE A 408 -12.16 -7.43 12.65
N GLU A 409 -12.72 -8.07 13.68
CA GLU A 409 -13.38 -7.37 14.78
C GLU A 409 -12.36 -6.99 15.86
N SER A 410 -11.55 -7.96 16.29
CA SER A 410 -10.46 -7.82 17.25
C SER A 410 -9.11 -8.19 16.61
N LEU A 411 -8.00 -7.77 17.23
CA LEU A 411 -6.68 -8.21 16.80
C LEU A 411 -6.43 -9.64 17.31
N PRO A 412 -6.14 -10.61 16.42
CA PRO A 412 -6.01 -11.99 16.82
C PRO A 412 -4.75 -12.20 17.67
N TYR A 413 -4.88 -13.10 18.64
CA TYR A 413 -3.76 -13.60 19.42
C TYR A 413 -3.34 -14.95 18.87
N GLU A 414 -2.12 -15.05 18.34
CA GLU A 414 -1.73 -16.19 17.50
C GLU A 414 -1.39 -17.45 18.28
N GLU A 415 -1.69 -18.64 17.75
CA GLU A 415 -1.22 -19.90 18.34
C GLU A 415 0.31 -19.97 18.31
N THR A 416 0.93 -20.64 19.29
CA THR A 416 2.39 -20.86 19.28
C THR A 416 2.89 -21.62 18.06
N ALA A 417 2.02 -22.41 17.43
CA ALA A 417 2.34 -23.13 16.22
C ALA A 417 2.34 -22.26 14.95
N GLY A 418 1.72 -21.07 15.01
CA GLY A 418 1.41 -20.21 13.87
C GLY A 418 0.08 -20.52 13.21
N LEU A 419 -0.32 -19.64 12.27
CA LEU A 419 -1.63 -19.61 11.66
C LEU A 419 -1.93 -20.94 11.00
N VAL A 420 -3.06 -21.56 11.37
CA VAL A 420 -3.49 -22.86 10.81
C VAL A 420 -3.54 -22.79 9.28
N LYS A 421 -4.11 -21.71 8.72
CA LYS A 421 -4.17 -21.50 7.26
C LYS A 421 -2.78 -21.43 6.64
N PHE A 422 -1.85 -20.73 7.27
CA PHE A 422 -0.48 -20.58 6.75
C PHE A 422 0.29 -21.90 6.81
N ARG A 423 0.20 -22.64 7.93
CA ARG A 423 0.77 -24.00 8.05
C ARG A 423 0.23 -24.95 7.00
N LEU A 424 -1.08 -24.91 6.74
CA LEU A 424 -1.70 -25.69 5.68
C LEU A 424 -1.14 -25.31 4.30
N GLN A 425 -1.03 -24.01 3.99
CA GLN A 425 -0.44 -23.55 2.74
C GLN A 425 1.02 -23.99 2.59
N VAL A 426 1.83 -23.92 3.66
CA VAL A 426 3.21 -24.42 3.64
C VAL A 426 3.23 -25.93 3.35
N ALA A 427 2.38 -26.70 4.02
CA ALA A 427 2.26 -28.13 3.75
C ALA A 427 1.84 -28.41 2.30
N GLU A 428 0.84 -27.69 1.79
CA GLU A 428 0.41 -27.77 0.39
C GLU A 428 1.55 -27.43 -0.57
N TYR A 429 2.36 -26.41 -0.28
CA TYR A 429 3.50 -26.02 -1.09
C TYR A 429 4.49 -27.18 -1.24
N PHE A 430 4.91 -27.79 -0.13
CA PHE A 430 5.78 -28.97 -0.14
C PHE A 430 5.14 -30.17 -0.85
N ASN A 431 3.84 -30.39 -0.68
CA ASN A 431 3.11 -31.48 -1.35
C ASN A 431 3.04 -31.29 -2.88
N TYR A 432 2.74 -30.07 -3.35
CA TYR A 432 2.52 -29.81 -4.79
C TYR A 432 3.83 -29.63 -5.56
N TYR A 433 4.75 -28.83 -5.02
CA TYR A 433 5.98 -28.46 -5.73
C TYR A 433 7.12 -29.44 -5.48
N HIS A 434 7.27 -29.94 -4.26
CA HIS A 434 8.36 -30.86 -3.89
C HIS A 434 7.92 -32.32 -3.76
N ARG A 435 6.62 -32.62 -3.85
CA ARG A 435 6.04 -33.97 -3.65
C ARG A 435 6.38 -34.59 -2.30
N VAL A 436 6.60 -33.75 -1.30
CA VAL A 436 6.90 -34.17 0.07
C VAL A 436 5.59 -34.28 0.83
N SER A 437 5.26 -35.49 1.31
CA SER A 437 4.00 -35.77 2.00
C SER A 437 4.02 -35.21 3.43
N VAL A 438 3.48 -34.00 3.60
CA VAL A 438 3.38 -33.31 4.90
C VAL A 438 1.98 -32.75 5.12
N ASN A 439 1.58 -32.59 6.39
CA ASN A 439 0.37 -31.89 6.80
C ASN A 439 0.68 -30.78 7.81
N GLU A 440 -0.32 -29.95 8.12
CA GLU A 440 -0.20 -28.79 9.00
C GLU A 440 0.25 -29.13 10.45
N ASN A 441 0.05 -30.36 10.93
CA ASN A 441 0.49 -30.82 12.25
C ASN A 441 1.96 -31.27 12.29
N GLN A 442 2.65 -31.22 11.15
CA GLN A 442 4.09 -31.42 11.01
C GLN A 442 4.83 -30.10 10.74
N VAL A 443 4.10 -29.00 10.59
CA VAL A 443 4.62 -27.67 10.30
C VAL A 443 4.50 -26.80 11.56
N LEU A 444 5.60 -26.17 11.97
CA LEU A 444 5.63 -25.16 13.03
C LEU A 444 6.22 -23.87 12.46
N ILE A 445 5.65 -22.73 12.82
CA ILE A 445 6.12 -21.41 12.41
C ILE A 445 6.72 -20.69 13.61
N SER A 446 8.02 -20.41 13.54
CA SER A 446 8.78 -19.73 14.59
C SER A 446 9.28 -18.35 14.10
N PRO A 447 9.52 -17.38 15.00
CA PRO A 447 9.97 -16.03 14.62
C PRO A 447 11.30 -16.03 13.87
N GLY A 448 12.20 -16.96 14.21
CA GLY A 448 13.50 -17.09 13.56
C GLY A 448 14.24 -18.34 14.03
N ARG A 449 15.39 -18.60 13.40
CA ARG A 449 16.21 -19.81 13.73
C ARG A 449 16.80 -19.76 15.12
N SER A 450 17.21 -18.58 15.58
CA SER A 450 17.82 -18.41 16.91
C SER A 450 16.87 -18.86 18.02
N ASP A 451 15.64 -18.35 18.02
CA ASP A 451 14.65 -18.65 19.06
C ASP A 451 14.30 -20.13 19.08
N LEU A 452 14.09 -20.73 17.90
CA LEU A 452 13.83 -22.16 17.78
C LEU A 452 14.98 -23.02 18.33
N LEU A 453 16.23 -22.74 17.92
CA LEU A 453 17.38 -23.53 18.33
C LEU A 453 17.65 -23.39 19.84
N ASN A 454 17.49 -22.19 20.39
CA ASN A 454 17.62 -21.98 21.83
C ASN A 454 16.51 -22.71 22.60
N ASN A 455 15.26 -22.66 22.14
CA ASN A 455 14.15 -23.41 22.74
C ASN A 455 14.43 -24.91 22.73
N LEU A 456 14.89 -25.46 21.59
CA LEU A 456 15.27 -26.86 21.50
C LEU A 456 16.38 -27.22 22.51
N LEU A 457 17.45 -26.45 22.57
CA LEU A 457 18.60 -26.78 23.42
C LEU A 457 18.31 -26.61 24.92
N VAL A 458 17.50 -25.62 25.32
CA VAL A 458 17.08 -25.44 26.73
C VAL A 458 16.10 -26.54 27.15
N SER A 459 15.18 -26.93 26.27
CA SER A 459 14.22 -28.00 26.55
C SER A 459 14.86 -29.36 26.79
N TYR A 460 15.93 -29.70 26.07
CA TYR A 460 16.52 -31.05 26.10
C TYR A 460 17.87 -31.12 26.79
N GLN A 461 18.66 -30.03 26.80
CA GLN A 461 20.05 -29.99 27.29
C GLN A 461 20.87 -31.25 26.94
N PRO A 462 21.00 -31.59 25.63
CA PRO A 462 21.85 -32.70 25.22
C PRO A 462 23.28 -32.51 25.72
N HIS A 463 23.87 -33.57 26.28
CA HIS A 463 25.23 -33.53 26.82
C HIS A 463 26.26 -33.16 25.77
N LEU A 464 26.13 -33.68 24.54
CA LEU A 464 26.98 -33.33 23.41
C LEU A 464 26.13 -32.95 22.19
N THR A 465 26.37 -31.74 21.69
CA THR A 465 25.79 -31.22 20.44
C THR A 465 26.89 -30.81 19.47
N LEU A 466 26.82 -31.33 18.25
CA LEU A 466 27.66 -30.89 17.15
C LEU A 466 26.95 -29.79 16.37
N VAL A 467 27.63 -28.67 16.10
CA VAL A 467 27.04 -27.54 15.37
C VAL A 467 27.94 -27.07 14.25
N ALA A 468 27.37 -26.96 13.06
CA ALA A 468 28.07 -26.39 11.91
C ALA A 468 28.49 -24.94 12.21
N LYS A 469 29.73 -24.60 11.84
CA LYS A 469 30.31 -23.27 12.05
C LYS A 469 29.38 -22.08 11.73
N PRO A 470 28.63 -22.06 10.60
CA PRO A 470 27.75 -20.94 10.25
C PRO A 470 26.55 -20.75 11.18
N LEU A 471 26.09 -21.81 11.85
CA LEU A 471 24.89 -21.80 12.70
C LEU A 471 25.22 -21.56 14.17
N LYS A 472 26.48 -21.74 14.56
CA LYS A 472 26.95 -21.53 15.93
C LYS A 472 26.66 -20.13 16.50
N PRO A 473 26.74 -19.01 15.73
CA PRO A 473 26.39 -17.69 16.24
C PRO A 473 24.91 -17.54 16.63
N LEU A 474 24.02 -18.39 16.13
CA LEU A 474 22.59 -18.36 16.43
C LEU A 474 22.25 -18.97 17.81
N ILE A 475 23.22 -19.63 18.45
CA ILE A 475 23.00 -20.34 19.72
C ILE A 475 23.58 -19.53 20.88
N SER A 476 22.72 -19.23 21.86
CA SER A 476 23.12 -18.58 23.11
C SER A 476 23.82 -19.58 24.02
N ARG A 477 25.16 -19.62 23.97
CA ARG A 477 25.99 -20.47 24.86
C ARG A 477 25.76 -20.25 26.35
N ARG A 478 25.19 -19.10 26.70
CA ARG A 478 25.05 -18.59 28.06
C ARG A 478 23.94 -19.28 28.87
N GLU A 479 23.03 -19.99 28.21
CA GLU A 479 21.87 -20.66 28.84
C GLU A 479 22.08 -22.18 28.98
N LEU A 480 23.26 -22.69 28.62
CA LEU A 480 23.53 -24.11 28.36
C LEU A 480 24.63 -24.68 29.29
N ASN A 481 24.51 -24.45 30.60
CA ASN A 481 25.54 -24.73 31.61
C ASN A 481 26.04 -26.20 31.68
N SER A 482 25.31 -27.15 31.12
CA SER A 482 25.58 -28.61 31.17
C SER A 482 25.91 -29.23 29.80
N LEU A 483 25.93 -28.43 28.73
CA LEU A 483 26.01 -28.89 27.34
C LEU A 483 27.40 -28.64 26.74
N GLU A 484 28.01 -29.68 26.17
CA GLU A 484 29.20 -29.56 25.35
C GLU A 484 28.81 -29.23 23.91
N LEU A 485 29.20 -28.03 23.45
CA LEU A 485 28.92 -27.54 22.09
C LEU A 485 30.19 -27.55 21.24
N LEU A 486 30.32 -28.54 20.35
CA LEU A 486 31.46 -28.66 19.44
C LEU A 486 31.15 -28.10 18.06
N GLU A 487 32.04 -27.26 17.56
CA GLU A 487 31.96 -26.76 16.19
C GLU A 487 32.44 -27.82 15.21
N VAL A 488 31.68 -28.06 14.14
CA VAL A 488 31.98 -29.07 13.12
C VAL A 488 31.94 -28.47 11.70
N PRO A 489 32.65 -29.07 10.73
CA PRO A 489 32.54 -28.69 9.32
C PRO A 489 31.17 -29.06 8.73
N THR A 490 30.79 -28.43 7.61
CA THR A 490 29.53 -28.69 6.86
C THR A 490 29.62 -29.89 5.91
N ARG A 491 30.78 -30.55 5.82
CA ARG A 491 30.98 -31.73 4.97
C ARG A 491 30.40 -32.98 5.61
N ILE A 492 29.44 -33.62 4.94
CA ILE A 492 28.74 -34.84 5.36
C ILE A 492 29.75 -35.91 5.73
N GLU A 493 30.75 -36.21 4.89
CA GLU A 493 31.73 -37.27 5.17
C GLU A 493 32.45 -37.09 6.53
N LEU A 494 32.80 -35.85 6.88
CA LEU A 494 33.44 -35.53 8.15
C LEU A 494 32.44 -35.61 9.31
N GLN A 495 31.20 -35.14 9.10
CA GLN A 495 30.13 -35.25 10.08
C GLN A 495 29.81 -36.72 10.40
N LEU A 496 29.76 -37.59 9.39
CA LEU A 496 29.56 -39.03 9.56
C LEU A 496 30.66 -39.66 10.42
N GLN A 497 31.93 -39.26 10.22
CA GLN A 497 33.04 -39.72 11.06
C GLN A 497 32.88 -39.25 12.51
N LEU A 498 32.50 -37.98 12.71
CA LEU A 498 32.30 -37.40 14.04
C LEU A 498 31.10 -38.01 14.77
N ILE A 499 29.98 -38.28 14.09
CA ILE A 499 28.82 -38.96 14.69
C ILE A 499 29.22 -40.35 15.17
N LYS A 500 29.92 -41.12 14.33
CA LYS A 500 30.36 -42.48 14.69
C LYS A 500 31.35 -42.49 15.86
N ALA A 501 32.24 -41.51 15.92
CA ALA A 501 33.29 -41.43 16.94
C ALA A 501 32.79 -40.85 18.27
N LEU A 502 31.95 -39.82 18.24
CA LEU A 502 31.55 -39.05 19.41
C LEU A 502 30.14 -39.38 19.91
N GLN A 503 29.30 -40.01 19.07
CA GLN A 503 27.92 -40.37 19.38
C GLN A 503 27.11 -39.21 20.01
N PRO A 504 27.03 -38.05 19.34
CA PRO A 504 26.31 -36.89 19.86
C PRO A 504 24.80 -37.15 19.93
N GLN A 505 24.12 -36.44 20.82
CA GLN A 505 22.65 -36.52 20.91
C GLN A 505 21.97 -35.60 19.89
N CYS A 506 22.65 -34.54 19.46
CA CYS A 506 22.14 -33.63 18.44
C CYS A 506 23.24 -33.18 17.47
N LEU A 507 22.89 -33.11 16.19
CA LEU A 507 23.68 -32.46 15.14
C LEU A 507 22.84 -31.34 14.53
N ILE A 508 23.33 -30.10 14.59
CA ILE A 508 22.73 -28.94 13.95
C ILE A 508 23.63 -28.54 12.79
N THR A 509 23.15 -28.67 11.56
CA THR A 509 23.98 -28.42 10.38
C THR A 509 23.22 -27.81 9.22
N GLN A 510 23.98 -27.24 8.29
CA GLN A 510 23.56 -26.93 6.93
C GLN A 510 24.43 -27.75 5.95
N LEU A 511 24.02 -27.83 4.69
CA LEU A 511 24.74 -28.55 3.64
C LEU A 511 25.18 -27.58 2.53
N ASP A 512 26.37 -27.83 1.99
CA ASP A 512 26.88 -27.11 0.83
C ASP A 512 26.15 -27.55 -0.46
N ALA A 513 26.25 -26.73 -1.52
CA ALA A 513 25.50 -26.88 -2.76
C ALA A 513 25.63 -28.26 -3.43
N ASP A 514 26.85 -28.78 -3.52
CA ASP A 514 27.16 -30.07 -4.14
C ASP A 514 26.60 -31.24 -3.32
N GLN A 515 26.62 -31.10 -1.99
CA GLN A 515 26.21 -32.14 -1.06
C GLN A 515 24.69 -32.26 -0.98
N ILE A 516 23.96 -31.14 -0.90
CA ILE A 516 22.50 -31.16 -0.81
C ILE A 516 21.85 -31.68 -2.10
N GLN A 517 22.51 -31.51 -3.25
CA GLN A 517 22.05 -32.06 -4.52
C GLN A 517 22.18 -33.59 -4.59
N SER A 518 23.10 -34.18 -3.82
CA SER A 518 23.28 -35.62 -3.77
C SER A 518 22.30 -36.26 -2.79
N ARG A 519 21.23 -36.86 -3.33
CA ARG A 519 20.28 -37.69 -2.56
C ARG A 519 21.01 -38.74 -1.72
N HIS A 520 22.01 -39.40 -2.28
CA HIS A 520 22.71 -40.48 -1.59
C HIS A 520 23.42 -40.00 -0.33
N LEU A 521 24.08 -38.84 -0.39
CA LEU A 521 24.77 -38.28 0.76
C LEU A 521 23.78 -37.83 1.84
N VAL A 522 22.66 -37.21 1.44
CA VAL A 522 21.60 -36.82 2.38
C VAL A 522 20.98 -38.04 3.07
N GLU A 523 20.66 -39.09 2.30
CA GLU A 523 20.13 -40.34 2.83
C GLU A 523 21.11 -41.01 3.81
N GLN A 524 22.40 -41.03 3.47
CA GLN A 524 23.45 -41.54 4.37
C GLN A 524 23.53 -40.74 5.67
N LEU A 525 23.47 -39.41 5.63
CA LEU A 525 23.48 -38.56 6.83
C LEU A 525 22.30 -38.88 7.74
N ILE A 526 21.08 -38.91 7.18
CA ILE A 526 19.86 -39.19 7.94
C ILE A 526 19.92 -40.59 8.58
N GLN A 527 20.37 -41.60 7.82
CA GLN A 527 20.47 -42.98 8.30
C GLN A 527 21.51 -43.13 9.40
N VAL A 528 22.70 -42.53 9.26
CA VAL A 528 23.73 -42.61 10.30
C VAL A 528 23.31 -41.89 11.57
N CYS A 529 22.64 -40.73 11.47
CA CYS A 529 22.05 -40.08 12.63
C CYS A 529 21.00 -40.98 13.31
N HIS A 530 20.17 -41.67 12.53
CA HIS A 530 19.17 -42.59 13.05
C HIS A 530 19.81 -43.77 13.80
N ASP A 531 20.82 -44.42 13.19
CA ASP A 531 21.51 -45.57 13.76
C ASP A 531 22.24 -45.25 15.09
N HIS A 532 22.65 -43.99 15.27
CA HIS A 532 23.30 -43.50 16.48
C HIS A 532 22.39 -42.71 17.42
N GLN A 533 21.07 -42.72 17.20
CA GLN A 533 20.08 -41.99 18.01
C GLN A 533 20.37 -40.48 18.14
N THR A 534 20.97 -39.89 17.11
CA THR A 534 21.25 -38.46 17.01
C THR A 534 20.07 -37.73 16.36
N LEU A 535 19.55 -36.68 17.01
CA LEU A 535 18.62 -35.75 16.35
C LEU A 535 19.40 -34.91 15.34
N LEU A 536 19.02 -35.00 14.07
CA LEU A 536 19.52 -34.16 12.99
C LEU A 536 18.60 -32.95 12.81
N VAL A 537 19.13 -31.75 13.06
CA VAL A 537 18.52 -30.47 12.71
C VAL A 537 19.22 -29.95 11.46
N LEU A 538 18.50 -29.93 10.34
CA LEU A 538 19.01 -29.54 9.04
C LEU A 538 18.45 -28.16 8.63
N ASP A 539 19.33 -27.16 8.57
CA ASP A 539 19.02 -25.82 8.07
C ASP A 539 19.09 -25.79 6.54
N ILE A 540 17.96 -25.47 5.92
CA ILE A 540 17.80 -25.34 4.46
C ILE A 540 17.44 -23.91 4.04
N SER A 541 17.64 -22.90 4.89
CA SER A 541 17.26 -21.51 4.61
C SER A 541 17.85 -20.98 3.30
N GLN A 542 19.05 -21.40 2.94
CA GLN A 542 19.70 -21.05 1.65
C GLN A 542 19.07 -21.71 0.43
N TRP A 543 18.31 -22.79 0.64
CA TRP A 543 17.72 -23.64 -0.39
C TRP A 543 16.19 -23.54 -0.44
N MET A 544 15.61 -22.70 0.41
CA MET A 544 14.17 -22.44 0.45
C MET A 544 13.86 -21.23 -0.42
N GLU A 545 13.12 -21.47 -1.50
CA GLU A 545 12.69 -20.43 -2.43
C GLU A 545 11.19 -20.59 -2.69
N LEU A 546 10.39 -19.60 -2.28
CA LEU A 546 8.96 -19.58 -2.57
C LEU A 546 8.74 -19.11 -4.01
N SER A 547 8.84 -20.06 -4.94
CA SER A 547 8.69 -19.82 -6.38
C SER A 547 7.68 -20.78 -7.01
N SER A 548 7.20 -20.42 -8.21
CA SER A 548 6.40 -21.30 -9.08
C SER A 548 7.25 -22.37 -9.78
N HIS A 549 8.57 -22.21 -9.75
CA HIS A 549 9.55 -23.16 -10.33
C HIS A 549 10.70 -23.39 -9.35
N PRO A 550 10.43 -23.87 -8.12
CA PRO A 550 11.47 -24.01 -7.12
C PRO A 550 12.45 -25.12 -7.52
N GLU A 551 13.73 -24.92 -7.22
CA GLU A 551 14.74 -25.95 -7.45
C GLU A 551 14.47 -27.18 -6.58
N THR A 552 14.67 -28.35 -7.16
CA THR A 552 14.67 -29.61 -6.41
C THR A 552 16.11 -29.96 -6.01
N ASN A 553 16.26 -30.70 -4.92
CA ASN A 553 17.54 -31.16 -4.43
C ASN A 553 17.44 -32.61 -3.90
N GLY A 554 18.56 -33.16 -3.45
CA GLY A 554 18.66 -34.51 -2.91
C GLY A 554 17.80 -34.74 -1.68
N LEU A 555 17.62 -33.72 -0.83
CA LEU A 555 16.73 -33.78 0.35
C LEU A 555 15.27 -33.92 -0.06
N TYR A 556 14.75 -33.05 -0.93
CA TYR A 556 13.37 -33.15 -1.39
C TYR A 556 13.10 -34.46 -2.13
N THR A 557 14.07 -34.92 -2.94
CA THR A 557 13.98 -36.23 -3.60
C THR A 557 13.87 -37.36 -2.57
N TYR A 558 14.72 -37.36 -1.54
CA TYR A 558 14.63 -38.33 -0.44
C TYR A 558 13.27 -38.27 0.27
N LEU A 559 12.82 -37.09 0.66
CA LEU A 559 11.57 -36.87 1.39
C LEU A 559 10.33 -37.27 0.58
N SER A 560 10.36 -37.09 -0.75
CA SER A 560 9.26 -37.49 -1.63
C SER A 560 9.03 -39.00 -1.66
N GLU A 561 10.07 -39.80 -1.40
CA GLU A 561 9.99 -41.27 -1.41
C GLU A 561 9.89 -41.88 0.00
N LYS A 562 10.62 -41.32 0.97
CA LYS A 562 10.79 -41.88 2.31
C LYS A 562 9.99 -41.14 3.39
N GLY A 563 9.54 -39.92 3.11
CA GLY A 563 8.91 -39.03 4.09
C GLY A 563 9.90 -38.47 5.11
N LEU A 564 9.37 -37.69 6.08
CA LEU A 564 10.15 -37.17 7.20
C LEU A 564 10.43 -38.29 8.22
N SER A 565 11.70 -38.52 8.57
CA SER A 565 12.07 -39.44 9.64
C SER A 565 11.89 -38.82 11.04
N GLU A 566 11.80 -39.65 12.08
CA GLU A 566 11.56 -39.18 13.46
C GLU A 566 12.75 -38.44 14.11
N ASN A 567 13.95 -38.71 13.59
CA ASN A 567 15.20 -38.11 14.02
C ASN A 567 15.61 -36.91 13.15
N LEU A 568 14.74 -36.46 12.24
CA LEU A 568 15.00 -35.32 11.35
C LEU A 568 14.05 -34.16 11.69
N MET A 569 14.66 -32.99 11.90
CA MET A 569 13.98 -31.70 11.92
C MET A 569 14.59 -30.83 10.83
N ILE A 570 13.75 -30.23 9.99
CA ILE A 570 14.18 -29.30 8.95
C ILE A 570 13.77 -27.90 9.37
N ILE A 571 14.67 -26.93 9.22
CA ILE A 571 14.40 -25.51 9.50
C ILE A 571 14.71 -24.68 8.26
N ALA A 572 13.86 -23.70 7.97
CA ALA A 572 13.97 -22.86 6.78
C ALA A 572 13.49 -21.43 7.09
N GLU A 573 14.42 -20.51 7.28
CA GLU A 573 14.15 -19.08 7.43
C GLU A 573 13.99 -18.43 6.06
N LEU A 574 12.95 -17.61 5.91
CA LEU A 574 12.63 -16.93 4.66
C LEU A 574 13.50 -15.67 4.49
N ILE A 575 14.79 -15.87 4.23
CA ILE A 575 15.83 -14.83 4.18
C ILE A 575 15.87 -14.00 2.89
N ASN A 576 15.09 -14.38 1.87
CA ASN A 576 15.16 -13.79 0.52
C ASN A 576 14.11 -12.68 0.28
N ASN A 577 13.40 -12.24 1.32
CA ASN A 577 12.40 -11.19 1.20
C ASN A 577 13.03 -9.84 0.85
N LYS A 578 12.57 -9.23 -0.27
CA LYS A 578 13.06 -7.92 -0.74
C LYS A 578 12.14 -6.77 -0.38
N VAL A 579 10.83 -7.04 -0.20
CA VAL A 579 9.80 -6.03 0.05
C VAL A 579 9.81 -5.59 1.51
N TYR A 580 9.79 -6.53 2.46
CA TYR A 580 9.85 -6.29 3.90
C TYR A 580 11.04 -7.02 4.51
N ARG A 581 12.24 -6.43 4.38
CA ARG A 581 13.50 -7.08 4.80
C ARG A 581 13.59 -7.36 6.30
N ASP A 582 12.83 -6.63 7.10
CA ASP A 582 12.79 -6.80 8.55
C ASP A 582 11.84 -7.93 8.98
N TYR A 583 11.09 -8.53 8.05
CA TYR A 583 10.24 -9.68 8.34
C TYR A 583 11.08 -10.94 8.53
N SER A 584 11.16 -11.40 9.78
CA SER A 584 11.74 -12.70 10.13
C SER A 584 10.64 -13.75 10.32
N LEU A 585 10.83 -14.91 9.70
CA LEU A 585 9.98 -16.08 9.86
C LEU A 585 10.75 -17.35 9.51
N ASN A 586 10.65 -18.38 10.35
CA ASN A 586 11.26 -19.67 10.14
C ASN A 586 10.22 -20.81 10.14
N ILE A 587 10.21 -21.58 9.06
CA ILE A 587 9.40 -22.78 8.88
C ILE A 587 10.15 -23.97 9.49
N VAL A 588 9.45 -24.78 10.26
CA VAL A 588 9.97 -26.01 10.86
C VAL A 588 9.15 -27.20 10.40
N LEU A 589 9.81 -28.22 9.89
CA LEU A 589 9.20 -29.51 9.55
C LEU A 589 9.73 -30.60 10.47
N THR A 590 8.84 -31.34 11.12
CA THR A 590 9.21 -32.49 11.95
C THR A 590 8.12 -33.54 11.96
N ASN A 591 8.53 -34.80 11.92
CA ASN A 591 7.60 -35.92 12.13
C ASN A 591 7.42 -36.28 13.61
N ASN A 592 8.29 -35.78 14.47
CA ASN A 592 8.37 -36.15 15.87
C ASN A 592 7.36 -35.33 16.70
N GLN A 593 6.23 -35.92 17.04
CA GLN A 593 5.15 -35.26 17.77
C GLN A 593 5.53 -34.84 19.19
N HIS A 594 6.49 -35.51 19.83
CA HIS A 594 7.00 -35.10 21.13
C HIS A 594 7.83 -33.83 21.03
N ILE A 595 8.75 -33.78 20.06
CA ILE A 595 9.55 -32.58 19.79
C ILE A 595 8.64 -31.42 19.38
N TYR A 596 7.68 -31.67 18.49
CA TYR A 596 6.69 -30.67 18.08
C TYR A 596 5.98 -30.04 19.29
N ARG A 597 5.37 -30.85 20.15
CA ARG A 597 4.64 -30.35 21.34
C ARG A 597 5.56 -29.63 22.32
N ASN A 598 6.73 -30.18 22.61
CA ASN A 598 7.68 -29.58 23.54
C ASN A 598 8.22 -28.23 23.03
N LEU A 599 8.35 -28.06 21.71
CA LEU A 599 8.70 -26.78 21.12
C LEU A 599 7.56 -25.76 21.23
N LEU A 600 6.30 -26.17 21.15
CA LEU A 600 5.16 -25.28 21.43
C LEU A 600 5.15 -24.81 22.88
N ASP A 601 5.38 -25.72 23.83
CA ASP A 601 5.44 -25.38 25.25
C ASP A 601 6.63 -24.46 25.55
N ALA A 602 7.79 -24.72 24.95
CA ALA A 602 8.95 -23.84 25.04
C ALA A 602 8.68 -22.46 24.42
N ALA A 603 8.05 -22.43 23.24
CA ALA A 603 7.69 -21.20 22.54
C ALA A 603 6.70 -20.37 23.35
N GLU A 604 5.77 -21.00 24.08
CA GLU A 604 4.89 -20.28 24.99
C GLU A 604 5.68 -19.57 26.09
N LEU A 605 6.57 -20.28 26.80
CA LEU A 605 7.35 -19.72 27.92
C LEU A 605 8.40 -18.68 27.52
N THR A 606 8.88 -18.76 26.29
CA THR A 606 9.84 -17.80 25.73
C THR A 606 9.17 -16.71 24.89
N TYR A 607 7.86 -16.83 24.70
CA TYR A 607 7.06 -15.97 23.81
C TYR A 607 7.57 -15.94 22.38
N SER A 608 8.07 -17.08 21.89
CA SER A 608 8.53 -17.26 20.51
C SER A 608 7.36 -17.45 19.55
N ARG A 609 6.35 -16.57 19.60
CA ARG A 609 5.20 -16.57 18.70
C ARG A 609 5.49 -15.69 17.50
N THR A 610 5.19 -16.18 16.30
CA THR A 610 5.47 -15.43 15.07
C THR A 610 4.39 -14.36 14.85
N ALA A 611 4.80 -13.14 14.53
CA ALA A 611 3.87 -12.03 14.28
C ALA A 611 2.82 -12.37 13.19
N VAL A 612 1.56 -12.06 13.47
CA VAL A 612 0.42 -12.38 12.59
C VAL A 612 0.57 -11.74 11.22
N LEU A 613 0.96 -10.46 11.16
CA LEU A 613 1.10 -9.72 9.89
C LEU A 613 2.17 -10.33 8.99
N THR A 614 3.29 -10.78 9.55
CA THR A 614 4.33 -11.51 8.83
C THR A 614 3.79 -12.80 8.23
N GLN A 615 2.98 -13.55 8.98
CA GLN A 615 2.36 -14.77 8.49
C GLN A 615 1.29 -14.50 7.42
N ILE A 616 0.47 -13.44 7.56
CA ILE A 616 -0.51 -13.04 6.54
C ILE A 616 0.17 -12.68 5.23
N TYR A 617 1.30 -11.98 5.30
CA TYR A 617 2.10 -11.63 4.14
C TYR A 617 2.58 -12.88 3.37
N TYR A 618 3.25 -13.81 4.05
CA TYR A 618 3.70 -15.04 3.39
C TYR A 618 2.54 -15.98 3.01
N ALA A 619 1.43 -15.93 3.74
CA ALA A 619 0.20 -16.64 3.38
C ALA A 619 -0.42 -16.11 2.10
N ASN A 620 -0.33 -14.80 1.83
CA ASN A 620 -0.76 -14.21 0.56
C ASN A 620 0.12 -14.71 -0.60
N LEU A 621 1.44 -14.68 -0.43
CA LEU A 621 2.39 -15.20 -1.42
C LEU A 621 2.12 -16.67 -1.76
N LEU A 622 1.94 -17.51 -0.75
CA LEU A 622 1.61 -18.92 -0.96
C LEU A 622 0.23 -19.10 -1.59
N GLU A 623 -0.76 -18.28 -1.26
CA GLU A 623 -2.08 -18.36 -1.88
C GLU A 623 -2.00 -18.19 -3.39
N GLU A 624 -1.22 -17.22 -3.87
CA GLU A 624 -0.98 -17.00 -5.30
C GLU A 624 -0.25 -18.17 -5.96
N LEU A 625 0.83 -18.65 -5.33
CA LEU A 625 1.62 -19.79 -5.82
C LEU A 625 0.80 -21.09 -5.88
N LEU A 626 -0.11 -21.28 -4.92
CA LEU A 626 -0.92 -22.49 -4.80
C LEU A 626 -2.22 -22.45 -5.61
N TYR A 627 -2.71 -21.25 -5.96
CA TYR A 627 -3.99 -21.04 -6.62
C TYR A 627 -4.21 -22.01 -7.81
N PHE A 628 -3.24 -22.06 -8.73
CA PHE A 628 -3.32 -22.96 -9.88
C PHE A 628 -3.12 -24.44 -9.50
N GLN A 629 -2.22 -24.74 -8.56
CA GLN A 629 -1.94 -26.13 -8.16
C GLN A 629 -3.15 -26.81 -7.52
N ARG A 630 -3.94 -26.07 -6.72
CA ARG A 630 -5.18 -26.57 -6.11
C ARG A 630 -6.24 -26.97 -7.13
N THR A 631 -6.21 -26.41 -8.34
CA THR A 631 -7.11 -26.81 -9.43
C THR A 631 -6.72 -28.13 -10.09
N ARG A 632 -5.48 -28.60 -9.89
CA ARG A 632 -5.05 -29.90 -10.43
C ARG A 632 -5.73 -31.01 -9.64
N GLN A 633 -6.44 -31.89 -10.36
CA GLN A 633 -6.90 -33.16 -9.81
C GLN A 633 -5.70 -34.09 -9.57
N VAL A 634 -4.94 -33.83 -8.51
CA VAL A 634 -3.94 -34.78 -8.05
C VAL A 634 -4.72 -35.89 -7.36
N LYS A 635 -4.62 -37.13 -7.88
CA LYS A 635 -5.01 -38.31 -7.11
C LYS A 635 -4.21 -38.22 -5.81
N LYS A 636 -4.88 -37.94 -4.67
CA LYS A 636 -4.31 -38.13 -3.35
C LYS A 636 -3.85 -39.59 -3.31
N THR A 637 -2.58 -39.84 -3.57
CA THR A 637 -1.95 -41.08 -3.18
C THR A 637 -2.14 -41.12 -1.68
N ASN A 638 -3.01 -42.03 -1.21
CA ASN A 638 -3.10 -42.38 0.19
C ASN A 638 -1.74 -42.98 0.57
N THR A 639 -0.76 -42.13 0.84
CA THR A 639 0.51 -42.50 1.44
C THR A 639 0.18 -42.82 2.90
N ASN A 640 0.30 -44.11 3.21
CA ASN A 640 0.21 -44.77 4.52
C ASN A 640 -0.32 -43.93 5.67
N ASN A 641 -1.48 -44.34 6.18
CA ASN A 641 -2.01 -43.92 7.48
C ASN A 641 -0.87 -43.81 8.51
N PHE A 642 -0.65 -42.57 8.91
CA PHE A 642 0.29 -42.15 9.93
C PHE A 642 0.05 -42.97 11.20
N MET A 643 1.03 -43.78 11.59
CA MET A 643 1.07 -44.38 12.93
C MET A 643 2.09 -43.57 13.73
N PRO A 644 1.67 -42.76 14.72
CA PRO A 644 2.61 -42.07 15.58
C PRO A 644 3.48 -43.10 16.32
N SER A 645 4.76 -43.11 15.99
CA SER A 645 5.78 -43.88 16.69
C SER A 645 6.10 -43.21 18.03
N SER A 646 6.33 -44.01 19.06
CA SER A 646 6.60 -43.56 20.44
C SER A 646 8.10 -43.36 20.74
N CYS A 647 8.97 -43.29 19.73
CA CYS A 647 10.42 -43.27 19.95
C CYS A 647 10.91 -41.85 20.27
N THR A 648 11.35 -41.64 21.51
CA THR A 648 11.92 -40.37 21.98
C THR A 648 13.43 -40.37 21.76
N VAL A 649 13.91 -39.58 20.79
CA VAL A 649 15.34 -39.42 20.46
C VAL A 649 16.11 -38.71 21.59
N MET A 650 15.44 -37.83 22.34
CA MET A 650 16.02 -37.10 23.48
C MET A 650 15.00 -36.98 24.63
N ARG A 651 15.51 -36.90 25.86
CA ARG A 651 14.73 -36.68 27.08
C ARG A 651 14.72 -35.20 27.46
N LEU A 652 13.59 -34.70 27.93
CA LEU A 652 13.49 -33.34 28.47
C LEU A 652 14.43 -33.14 29.65
N SER A 653 14.96 -31.92 29.76
CA SER A 653 15.72 -31.47 30.92
C SER A 653 14.82 -31.40 32.16
N PRO A 654 15.35 -31.56 33.38
CA PRO A 654 14.55 -31.52 34.60
C PRO A 654 13.76 -30.21 34.75
N GLN A 655 14.37 -29.07 34.40
CA GLN A 655 13.74 -27.76 34.46
C GLN A 655 12.62 -27.61 33.42
N ALA A 656 12.80 -28.11 32.19
CA ALA A 656 11.75 -28.09 31.18
C ALA A 656 10.59 -29.02 31.56
N GLU A 657 10.90 -30.23 32.05
CA GLU A 657 9.88 -31.17 32.52
C GLU A 657 9.06 -30.58 33.68
N GLN A 658 9.69 -29.83 34.59
CA GLN A 658 8.98 -29.14 35.67
C GLN A 658 8.14 -27.98 35.16
N ALA A 659 8.70 -27.13 34.29
CA ALA A 659 8.01 -25.97 33.73
C ALA A 659 6.78 -26.38 32.90
N PHE A 660 6.90 -27.41 32.07
CA PHE A 660 5.81 -27.91 31.22
C PHE A 660 4.67 -28.56 31.99
N LYS A 661 4.92 -28.99 33.24
CA LYS A 661 3.87 -29.47 34.17
C LYS A 661 3.14 -28.34 34.89
N SER A 662 3.56 -27.07 34.71
CA SER A 662 2.88 -25.93 35.32
C SER A 662 1.42 -25.85 34.86
N PRO A 663 0.45 -25.57 35.75
CA PRO A 663 -0.94 -25.35 35.36
C PRO A 663 -1.11 -24.28 34.27
N ALA A 664 -0.20 -23.29 34.24
CA ALA A 664 -0.20 -22.23 33.24
C ALA A 664 0.03 -22.75 31.79
N LEU A 665 0.70 -23.90 31.62
CA LEU A 665 0.89 -24.53 30.31
C LEU A 665 -0.06 -25.69 30.07
N VAL A 666 -0.33 -26.50 31.10
CA VAL A 666 -1.24 -27.64 30.98
C VAL A 666 -2.63 -27.20 30.49
N GLY A 667 -3.09 -26.00 30.87
CA GLY A 667 -4.33 -25.41 30.37
C GLY A 667 -4.37 -25.25 28.84
N ASN A 668 -3.23 -24.99 28.18
CA ASN A 668 -3.16 -24.83 26.72
C ASN A 668 -3.38 -26.15 25.95
N HIS A 669 -3.25 -27.30 26.62
CA HIS A 669 -3.48 -28.63 26.02
C HIS A 669 -4.92 -29.11 26.15
N LEU A 670 -5.80 -28.33 26.78
CA LEU A 670 -7.22 -28.65 26.88
C LEU A 670 -7.90 -28.51 25.50
N GLN A 671 -8.97 -29.27 25.29
CA GLN A 671 -9.73 -29.19 24.05
C GLN A 671 -10.68 -28.00 24.11
N PHE A 672 -10.40 -26.97 23.31
CA PHE A 672 -11.26 -25.82 23.12
C PHE A 672 -12.04 -25.92 21.82
N ASN A 673 -13.24 -25.36 21.82
CA ASN A 673 -14.07 -25.19 20.63
C ASN A 673 -14.45 -23.71 20.50
N PRO A 674 -15.06 -23.28 19.38
CA PRO A 674 -15.42 -21.87 19.17
C PRO A 674 -16.42 -21.28 20.19
N GLN A 675 -16.99 -22.10 21.07
CA GLN A 675 -17.88 -21.66 22.16
C GLN A 675 -17.19 -21.66 23.53
N SER A 676 -15.90 -22.03 23.58
CA SER A 676 -15.12 -22.08 24.80
C SER A 676 -14.58 -20.69 25.12
N ILE A 677 -14.82 -20.22 26.35
CA ILE A 677 -14.24 -18.96 26.84
C ILE A 677 -12.98 -19.30 27.63
N ARG A 678 -11.84 -18.76 27.20
CA ARG A 678 -10.57 -18.85 27.94
C ARG A 678 -10.43 -17.64 28.86
N LEU A 679 -10.41 -17.85 30.17
CA LEU A 679 -10.12 -16.79 31.15
C LEU A 679 -8.63 -16.70 31.52
N ASP A 680 -7.86 -17.70 31.08
CA ASP A 680 -6.44 -17.88 31.31
C ASP A 680 -5.59 -17.53 30.09
N PHE A 681 -6.22 -17.21 28.96
CA PHE A 681 -5.58 -16.81 27.70
C PHE A 681 -5.84 -15.31 27.50
N GLY A 682 -4.78 -14.52 27.46
CA GLY A 682 -4.84 -13.05 27.45
C GLY A 682 -5.27 -12.43 26.12
N GLU A 683 -6.17 -13.07 25.37
CA GLU A 683 -6.63 -12.53 24.08
C GLU A 683 -7.36 -11.21 24.31
N ASN A 684 -6.97 -10.20 23.55
CA ASN A 684 -7.76 -8.99 23.47
C ASN A 684 -8.94 -9.24 22.52
N GLU A 685 -10.03 -9.76 23.07
CA GLU A 685 -11.28 -9.96 22.33
C GLU A 685 -12.08 -8.66 22.15
N LEU A 686 -11.58 -7.52 22.65
CA LEU A 686 -12.22 -6.23 22.41
C LEU A 686 -12.06 -5.80 20.95
N VAL A 687 -13.06 -5.06 20.47
CA VAL A 687 -13.04 -4.49 19.13
C VAL A 687 -11.78 -3.64 18.94
N ALA A 688 -11.05 -3.91 17.87
CA ALA A 688 -9.86 -3.18 17.50
C ALA A 688 -10.23 -1.71 17.20
N PRO A 689 -9.63 -0.72 17.89
CA PRO A 689 -9.90 0.69 17.64
C PRO A 689 -9.64 1.06 16.17
N ALA A 690 -10.50 1.90 15.57
CA ALA A 690 -10.34 2.35 14.19
C ALA A 690 -8.94 2.98 13.95
N ILE A 691 -8.51 3.85 14.87
CA ILE A 691 -7.18 4.48 14.84
C ILE A 691 -6.03 3.46 14.79
N LEU A 692 -6.18 2.30 15.44
CA LEU A 692 -5.15 1.26 15.40
C LEU A 692 -5.10 0.62 14.01
N LYS A 693 -6.25 0.36 13.39
CA LYS A 693 -6.31 -0.16 12.01
C LYS A 693 -5.73 0.85 11.01
N GLU A 694 -6.01 2.14 11.21
CA GLU A 694 -5.47 3.23 10.39
C GLU A 694 -3.94 3.30 10.49
N VAL A 695 -3.39 3.37 11.71
CA VAL A 695 -1.93 3.44 11.92
C VAL A 695 -1.23 2.17 11.42
N LEU A 696 -1.86 1.00 11.58
CA LEU A 696 -1.33 -0.25 11.01
C LEU A 696 -1.27 -0.17 9.49
N LEU A 697 -2.35 0.24 8.81
CA LEU A 697 -2.36 0.35 7.35
C LEU A 697 -1.35 1.38 6.85
N GLU A 698 -1.29 2.55 7.51
CA GLU A 698 -0.33 3.61 7.20
C GLU A 698 1.11 3.09 7.19
N SER A 699 1.48 2.27 8.19
CA SER A 699 2.83 1.73 8.31
C SER A 699 3.31 0.92 7.10
N PHE A 700 2.38 0.40 6.29
CA PHE A 700 2.68 -0.31 5.03
C PHE A 700 2.51 0.56 3.77
N LEU A 701 1.72 1.63 3.87
CA LEU A 701 1.51 2.58 2.77
C LEU A 701 2.71 3.51 2.56
N VAL A 702 3.37 3.90 3.66
CA VAL A 702 4.55 4.77 3.63
C VAL A 702 5.79 3.99 3.16
N ARG A 703 6.65 4.61 2.34
CA ARG A 703 7.94 4.01 1.90
C ARG A 703 9.12 4.32 2.81
N HIS A 704 9.08 5.43 3.56
CA HIS A 704 10.18 5.86 4.40
C HIS A 704 9.67 6.52 5.68
N PHE A 705 10.18 6.07 6.82
CA PHE A 705 10.00 6.75 8.10
C PHE A 705 11.23 7.60 8.40
N PRO A 706 11.05 8.91 8.68
CA PRO A 706 12.11 9.74 9.25
C PRO A 706 12.65 9.09 10.53
N ALA A 707 13.98 9.13 10.74
CA ALA A 707 14.62 8.45 11.86
C ALA A 707 14.21 9.02 13.24
N ASP A 708 13.76 10.27 13.27
CA ASP A 708 13.20 10.97 14.43
C ASP A 708 11.78 10.52 14.78
N GLU A 709 10.98 10.11 13.79
CA GLU A 709 9.65 9.49 14.02
C GLU A 709 9.75 8.02 14.42
N ALA A 710 10.88 7.36 14.18
CA ALA A 710 11.08 5.95 14.48
C ALA A 710 11.23 5.64 15.99
N SER A 711 11.53 6.64 16.84
CA SER A 711 11.75 6.42 18.28
C SER A 711 10.51 6.71 19.13
N PRO A 712 9.92 5.71 19.80
CA PRO A 712 8.78 5.93 20.69
C PRO A 712 9.20 6.52 22.06
N GLU A 713 10.49 6.74 22.31
CA GLU A 713 11.03 7.09 23.64
C GLU A 713 10.41 8.36 24.21
N GLN A 714 10.33 9.44 23.42
CA GLN A 714 9.84 10.73 23.93
C GLN A 714 8.35 10.65 24.31
N VAL A 715 7.53 10.03 23.45
CA VAL A 715 6.09 9.83 23.69
C VAL A 715 5.86 8.99 24.95
N ILE A 716 6.64 7.90 25.12
CA ILE A 716 6.55 7.05 26.30
C ILE A 716 7.05 7.78 27.55
N ALA A 717 8.12 8.56 27.46
CA ALA A 717 8.63 9.36 28.57
C ALA A 717 7.58 10.36 29.07
N ASP A 718 6.92 11.06 28.16
CA ASP A 718 5.87 12.03 28.48
C ASP A 718 4.67 11.32 29.13
N MET A 719 4.26 10.16 28.61
CA MET A 719 3.21 9.33 29.21
C MET A 719 3.58 8.88 30.63
N LEU A 720 4.80 8.39 30.85
CA LEU A 720 5.28 7.95 32.16
C LEU A 720 5.34 9.11 33.16
N GLN A 721 5.77 10.29 32.71
CA GLN A 721 5.79 11.49 33.52
C GLN A 721 4.38 11.96 33.89
N GLN A 722 3.46 12.01 32.94
CA GLN A 722 2.08 12.47 33.18
C GLN A 722 1.30 11.50 34.07
N ARG A 723 1.41 10.20 33.83
CA ARG A 723 0.59 9.19 34.51
C ARG A 723 1.15 8.77 35.86
N PHE A 724 2.48 8.74 36.00
CA PHE A 724 3.15 8.16 37.15
C PHE A 724 4.18 9.10 37.80
N GLY A 725 4.43 10.28 37.24
CA GLY A 725 5.43 11.22 37.77
C GLY A 725 6.88 10.79 37.54
N PHE A 726 7.14 9.78 36.71
CA PHE A 726 8.49 9.33 36.37
C PHE A 726 9.20 10.38 35.51
N LYS A 727 10.21 11.04 36.08
CA LYS A 727 11.02 12.02 35.35
C LYS A 727 12.08 11.30 34.51
N LYS A 728 12.48 11.93 33.40
CA LYS A 728 13.60 11.43 32.56
C LYS A 728 14.90 11.19 33.33
N SER A 729 15.11 11.91 34.44
CA SER A 729 16.25 11.70 35.34
C SER A 729 16.23 10.39 36.14
N THR A 730 15.10 9.66 36.16
CA THR A 730 14.91 8.45 36.98
C THR A 730 15.42 7.18 36.31
N TYR A 731 15.64 7.19 34.99
CA TYR A 731 16.14 6.04 34.23
C TYR A 731 17.33 6.45 33.34
N ALA A 732 18.19 5.49 33.01
CA ALA A 732 19.36 5.73 32.17
C ALA A 732 19.08 5.54 30.67
N GLN A 733 18.23 4.55 30.33
CA GLN A 733 17.84 4.21 28.96
C GLN A 733 16.44 3.57 28.97
N MET A 734 15.70 3.68 27.87
CA MET A 734 14.52 2.85 27.61
C MET A 734 14.88 1.72 26.66
N LEU A 735 14.45 0.51 27.00
CA LEU A 735 14.62 -0.67 26.15
C LEU A 735 13.24 -1.14 25.69
N PHE A 736 13.11 -1.39 24.39
CA PHE A 736 11.88 -1.85 23.78
C PHE A 736 12.01 -3.32 23.36
N SER A 737 10.89 -4.02 23.38
CA SER A 737 10.77 -5.41 22.99
C SER A 737 9.37 -5.62 22.41
N GLU A 738 9.16 -6.72 21.68
CA GLU A 738 7.88 -7.05 21.03
C GLU A 738 6.71 -7.31 22.02
N GLY A 739 7.00 -7.32 23.32
CA GLY A 739 6.01 -7.46 24.38
C GLY A 739 6.63 -7.65 25.75
N VAL A 740 5.77 -7.84 26.76
CA VAL A 740 6.19 -8.08 28.16
C VAL A 740 6.94 -9.39 28.30
N ALA A 741 6.49 -10.45 27.62
CA ALA A 741 7.05 -11.77 27.80
C ALA A 741 8.45 -11.96 27.17
N PRO A 742 8.76 -11.48 25.95
CA PRO A 742 10.14 -11.50 25.46
C PRO A 742 11.09 -10.64 26.31
N LEU A 743 10.62 -9.49 26.80
CA LEU A 743 11.39 -8.65 27.72
C LEU A 743 11.69 -9.38 29.04
N PHE A 744 10.68 -10.06 29.58
CA PHE A 744 10.83 -10.88 30.78
C PHE A 744 11.77 -12.06 30.54
N ALA A 745 11.66 -12.77 29.40
CA ALA A 745 12.57 -13.84 29.03
C ALA A 745 14.02 -13.34 28.92
N ALA A 746 14.25 -12.16 28.31
CA ALA A 746 15.56 -11.53 28.27
C ALA A 746 16.11 -11.19 29.68
N LEU A 747 15.24 -10.72 30.58
CA LEU A 747 15.59 -10.48 31.98
C LEU A 747 15.91 -11.77 32.72
N LEU A 748 15.14 -12.84 32.53
CA LEU A 748 15.41 -14.16 33.14
C LEU A 748 16.76 -14.71 32.71
N LYS A 749 17.14 -14.54 31.44
CA LYS A 749 18.47 -14.91 30.94
C LYS A 749 19.58 -14.15 31.67
N LEU A 750 19.36 -12.87 31.95
CA LEU A 750 20.26 -12.04 32.76
C LEU A 750 20.33 -12.51 34.21
N CYS A 751 19.19 -12.80 34.84
CA CYS A 751 19.13 -13.35 36.20
C CYS A 751 19.86 -14.69 36.32
N ALA A 752 19.67 -15.58 35.35
CA ALA A 752 20.37 -16.87 35.27
C ALA A 752 21.88 -16.68 35.14
N LEU A 753 22.32 -15.71 34.33
CA LEU A 753 23.73 -15.38 34.11
C LEU A 753 24.41 -14.81 35.36
N GLU A 754 23.70 -13.99 36.12
CA GLU A 754 24.22 -13.41 37.35
C GLU A 754 24.11 -14.34 38.56
N GLU A 755 23.49 -15.52 38.38
CA GLU A 755 23.16 -16.47 39.44
C GLU A 755 22.39 -15.83 40.61
N GLN A 756 21.59 -14.79 40.31
CA GLN A 756 20.85 -14.03 41.30
C GLN A 756 19.43 -14.57 41.49
N THR A 757 18.91 -14.42 42.71
CA THR A 757 17.52 -14.78 43.02
C THR A 757 16.58 -13.75 42.40
N LEU A 758 15.52 -14.21 41.75
CA LEU A 758 14.37 -13.40 41.35
C LEU A 758 13.29 -13.47 42.44
N LEU A 759 12.93 -12.33 43.01
CA LEU A 759 11.84 -12.18 43.96
C LEU A 759 10.54 -11.90 43.21
N MET A 760 9.49 -12.67 43.48
CA MET A 760 8.19 -12.54 42.82
C MET A 760 7.05 -12.54 43.85
N PRO A 761 6.01 -11.71 43.70
CA PRO A 761 4.83 -11.79 44.55
C PRO A 761 4.04 -13.08 44.30
N THR A 762 3.42 -13.66 45.34
CA THR A 762 2.55 -14.85 45.17
C THR A 762 1.34 -14.59 44.27
N GLY A 763 0.88 -13.34 44.15
CA GLY A 763 -0.19 -12.93 43.25
C GLY A 763 0.20 -12.77 41.78
N CYS A 764 1.43 -13.11 41.37
CA CYS A 764 1.85 -12.99 39.97
C CYS A 764 1.14 -14.00 39.05
N TYR A 765 1.00 -13.65 37.77
CA TYR A 765 0.50 -14.58 36.75
C TYR A 765 1.41 -15.82 36.64
N GLY A 766 0.82 -17.02 36.73
CA GLY A 766 1.56 -18.29 36.87
C GLY A 766 2.53 -18.60 35.72
N TYR A 767 2.31 -17.99 34.55
CA TYR A 767 3.22 -18.00 33.41
C TYR A 767 4.65 -17.58 33.78
N PHE A 768 4.81 -16.45 34.48
CA PHE A 768 6.14 -15.90 34.79
C PHE A 768 6.95 -16.83 35.68
N ARG A 769 6.30 -17.54 36.60
CA ARG A 769 6.93 -18.57 37.42
C ARG A 769 7.39 -19.76 36.57
N ALA A 770 6.55 -20.22 35.64
CA ALA A 770 6.90 -21.32 34.74
C ALA A 770 8.06 -20.95 33.80
N ALA A 771 8.08 -19.72 33.29
CA ALA A 771 9.16 -19.20 32.46
C ALA A 771 10.48 -19.12 33.26
N ALA A 772 10.44 -18.62 34.49
CA ALA A 772 11.62 -18.58 35.36
C ALA A 772 12.17 -19.98 35.67
N GLN A 773 11.28 -20.95 35.89
CA GLN A 773 11.66 -22.37 36.05
C GLN A 773 12.31 -22.92 34.78
N PHE A 774 11.75 -22.65 33.60
CA PHE A 774 12.30 -23.11 32.32
C PHE A 774 13.72 -22.60 32.07
N HIS A 775 13.99 -21.33 32.40
CA HIS A 775 15.33 -20.73 32.34
C HIS A 775 16.24 -21.08 33.53
N ASN A 776 15.81 -21.98 34.42
CA ASN A 776 16.55 -22.39 35.62
C ASN A 776 16.96 -21.22 36.53
N VAL A 777 16.12 -20.19 36.63
CA VAL A 777 16.31 -19.06 37.54
C VAL A 777 15.84 -19.44 38.94
N LYS A 778 16.64 -19.09 39.96
CA LYS A 778 16.23 -19.26 41.36
C LYS A 778 15.14 -18.24 41.70
N VAL A 779 13.93 -18.71 41.98
CA VAL A 779 12.79 -17.85 42.34
C VAL A 779 12.48 -17.97 43.82
N GLU A 780 12.25 -16.84 44.49
CA GLU A 780 11.69 -16.78 45.83
C GLU A 780 10.41 -15.95 45.85
N MET A 781 9.37 -16.50 46.49
CA MET A 781 8.06 -15.87 46.50
C MET A 781 7.92 -14.95 47.72
N ILE A 782 7.50 -13.71 47.48
CA ILE A 782 7.04 -12.79 48.52
C ILE A 782 5.55 -13.03 48.71
N GLU A 783 5.16 -13.48 49.89
CA GLU A 783 3.75 -13.72 50.21
C GLU A 783 2.96 -12.41 50.16
N THR A 784 1.86 -12.43 49.42
CA THR A 784 0.92 -11.32 49.24
C THR A 784 -0.46 -11.73 49.73
N ASP A 785 -1.23 -10.79 50.24
CA ASP A 785 -2.50 -11.06 50.92
C ASP A 785 -3.70 -10.47 50.15
N GLU A 786 -4.85 -11.16 50.22
CA GLU A 786 -6.10 -10.74 49.57
C GLU A 786 -6.58 -9.37 50.08
N THR A 787 -6.31 -9.02 51.34
CA THR A 787 -6.65 -7.72 51.96
C THR A 787 -6.09 -6.53 51.17
N PHE A 788 -5.01 -6.76 50.43
CA PHE A 788 -4.34 -5.74 49.61
C PHE A 788 -4.39 -6.07 48.11
N ASP A 789 -5.40 -6.82 47.66
CA ASP A 789 -5.54 -7.31 46.28
C ASP A 789 -4.30 -8.09 45.79
N PHE A 790 -3.62 -8.80 46.69
CA PHE A 790 -2.34 -9.47 46.42
C PHE A 790 -1.21 -8.53 45.95
N LYS A 791 -1.29 -7.22 46.21
CA LYS A 791 -0.23 -6.25 45.89
C LYS A 791 0.88 -6.28 46.94
N LEU A 792 2.12 -6.08 46.47
CA LEU A 792 3.29 -5.94 47.35
C LEU A 792 3.18 -4.70 48.24
N GLN A 793 3.44 -4.87 49.53
CA GLN A 793 3.54 -3.78 50.50
C GLN A 793 5.01 -3.35 50.68
N PRO A 794 5.28 -2.05 50.94
CA PRO A 794 6.64 -1.54 51.14
C PRO A 794 7.44 -2.33 52.20
N GLU A 795 6.80 -2.70 53.31
CA GLU A 795 7.42 -3.46 54.40
C GLU A 795 7.85 -4.87 53.97
N GLN A 796 7.06 -5.51 53.10
CA GLN A 796 7.36 -6.83 52.55
C GLN A 796 8.56 -6.76 51.60
N ILE A 797 8.63 -5.72 50.75
CA ILE A 797 9.76 -5.45 49.87
C ILE A 797 11.02 -5.20 50.68
N GLU A 798 10.97 -4.31 51.70
CA GLU A 798 12.12 -4.03 52.56
C GLU A 798 12.65 -5.29 53.24
N LYS A 799 11.75 -6.13 53.76
CA LYS A 799 12.12 -7.40 54.40
C LYS A 799 12.77 -8.36 53.40
N ALA A 800 12.19 -8.51 52.21
CA ALA A 800 12.71 -9.40 51.17
C ALA A 800 14.09 -8.93 50.68
N MET A 801 14.27 -7.64 50.43
CA MET A 801 15.54 -7.05 49.99
C MET A 801 16.65 -7.11 51.07
N LYS A 802 16.29 -7.04 52.37
CA LYS A 802 17.25 -7.28 53.47
C LYS A 802 17.69 -8.75 53.53
N THR A 803 16.81 -9.67 53.16
CA THR A 803 17.07 -11.12 53.22
C THR A 803 17.86 -11.60 52.00
N HIS A 804 17.60 -11.01 50.83
CA HIS A 804 18.26 -11.32 49.56
C HIS A 804 18.95 -10.09 48.98
N PRO A 805 20.15 -9.73 49.48
CA PRO A 805 20.91 -8.62 48.92
C PRO A 805 21.29 -8.94 47.47
N LYS A 806 21.10 -7.97 46.57
CA LYS A 806 21.32 -8.12 45.11
C LYS A 806 20.35 -9.10 44.42
N ALA A 807 19.12 -9.20 44.90
CA ALA A 807 18.08 -9.91 44.16
C ALA A 807 17.43 -9.01 43.11
N TRP A 808 16.95 -9.62 42.03
CA TRP A 808 16.03 -8.98 41.09
C TRP A 808 14.63 -9.00 41.68
N LEU A 809 13.85 -7.95 41.47
CA LEU A 809 12.47 -7.85 41.96
C LEU A 809 11.52 -7.68 40.77
N PHE A 810 10.54 -8.57 40.67
CA PHE A 810 9.41 -8.43 39.74
C PHE A 810 8.28 -7.68 40.46
N LEU A 811 7.95 -6.48 39.95
CA LEU A 811 6.93 -5.59 40.50
C LEU A 811 5.67 -5.55 39.63
#